data_AF-A0A1Y5FLS7-F1
#
_entry.id   AF-A0A1Y5FLS7-F1
#
_cell.length_a   1.000
_cell.length_b   1.000
_cell.length_c   1.000
_cell.angle_alpha   90.00
_cell.angle_beta   90.00
_cell.angle_gamma   90.00
#
_symmetry.space_group_name_H-M   'P 1'
#
loop_
_entity.id
_entity.type
_entity.pdbx_description
1 polymer ?
#
loop_
_entity_poly.entity_id
_entity_poly.type
_entity_poly.pdbx_seq_one_letter_code
_entity_poly.pdbx_strand_id
1 'polypeptide(L)'
;MVDDKASGATATLNPAIQPIDFSPIEHSQKKRLPPLRPLPIVLVALLCSAMALLWFLLTARSVELKPTPENATVTVSGGLSFHLGGHYLMRPGNFRLRLEAPGYFELEKTLLVSAEDQQSYPLALVKMPGHLAIKTHPQGVKISLQNASHETRYGETPLTLRDIPPGRYTLLAEARRYFSQSLEIDVEGMDITQPIAIDLRPAWGQLRIHSRPAGAEIRLDGKSQGLTPQLINILASGEEVTLQLPGHKRWQQTLSAPAGEQRDWPLIELQPADGLLSLRSQPQGASITLNGHYLGISPRQIALPPGTPQQLRIYLDGYYPATHRVDLASGARRELNITLKPKLGALSIHVQPADARLYIDGIARGRAQQSLTLLARPQRIEIRKQGYTSHFVTLTPQPGVGRTLRITLKTEAQTRDASMAATITAPSGQTLKLFRPDTTFSLGASRREQGRRANEILRKVSLTRAFYLANTEVTNQQFQQFQEQHSSNHASGKTLNQLQQPVVGITWASAAHFCNWLSRQQGLAPFYIEKDGEITGYVPESSGYRLPTEAEWAWAARWQDEQMVKFPWGETLLPAKKTSNIADRSAAKILPRVLRGYNDGFAVSAPVASLLPNNKGLYDMGGNVAEWVNDFYSIAVNVTGNVESDPLGPDKGKFKIVRGASWRHSGKTELRLSYRDYSDSARDDLGFRIARYAQ
;
A
#
# COMPACT_ATOMS: atom_id res chain seq x y z
N MET A 1 26.79 26.39 -92.86
CA MET A 1 25.50 26.79 -92.25
C MET A 1 25.84 27.45 -90.93
N VAL A 2 25.80 28.79 -90.91
CA VAL A 2 24.89 29.61 -90.07
C VAL A 2 25.45 29.69 -88.64
N ASP A 3 26.19 30.74 -88.32
CA ASP A 3 25.74 31.98 -87.61
C ASP A 3 25.44 31.67 -86.12
N ASP A 4 25.64 32.53 -85.13
CA ASP A 4 25.99 33.94 -85.05
C ASP A 4 26.44 34.23 -83.60
N LYS A 5 27.16 35.35 -83.42
CA LYS A 5 26.96 36.41 -82.39
C LYS A 5 26.37 36.06 -81.00
N ALA A 6 26.78 36.65 -79.88
CA ALA A 6 27.15 38.03 -79.52
C ALA A 6 27.12 38.05 -77.95
N SER A 7 27.57 39.01 -77.14
CA SER A 7 28.24 40.32 -77.24
C SER A 7 28.31 40.89 -75.81
N GLY A 8 29.19 41.87 -75.58
CA GLY A 8 29.09 42.84 -74.47
C GLY A 8 30.41 42.96 -73.69
N ALA A 9 31.38 43.85 -73.95
CA ALA A 9 31.44 45.26 -74.36
C ALA A 9 31.25 46.27 -73.22
N THR A 10 32.33 47.00 -72.89
CA THR A 10 32.46 48.45 -72.58
C THR A 10 33.97 48.76 -72.50
N ALA A 11 34.59 49.49 -73.43
CA ALA A 11 34.67 50.96 -73.56
C ALA A 11 35.45 51.59 -72.38
N THR A 12 36.47 52.47 -72.45
CA THR A 12 36.94 53.51 -73.40
C THR A 12 38.10 54.24 -72.65
N LEU A 13 39.25 54.68 -73.19
CA LEU A 13 39.52 55.92 -73.96
C LEU A 13 41.06 56.08 -74.13
N ASN A 14 41.52 56.44 -75.34
CA ASN A 14 42.80 57.13 -75.65
C ASN A 14 42.61 58.66 -75.50
N PRO A 15 43.61 59.59 -75.64
CA PRO A 15 45.00 59.47 -76.14
C PRO A 15 46.06 60.33 -75.39
N ALA A 16 47.35 60.22 -75.75
CA ALA A 16 48.26 61.37 -75.93
C ALA A 16 49.57 60.94 -76.61
N ILE A 17 49.95 61.68 -77.65
CA ILE A 17 51.06 61.45 -78.60
C ILE A 17 52.33 62.17 -78.11
N GLN A 18 53.51 61.56 -78.29
CA GLN A 18 54.81 62.25 -78.24
C GLN A 18 55.73 61.81 -79.41
N PRO A 19 56.66 62.69 -79.83
CA PRO A 19 57.15 62.78 -81.21
C PRO A 19 58.35 61.89 -81.53
N ILE A 20 58.51 61.68 -82.84
CA ILE A 20 59.52 60.88 -83.52
C ILE A 20 60.82 61.69 -83.62
N ASP A 21 61.96 61.07 -83.33
CA ASP A 21 63.26 61.56 -83.78
C ASP A 21 63.66 60.85 -85.08
N PHE A 22 63.92 61.69 -86.08
CA PHE A 22 64.37 61.33 -87.41
C PHE A 22 65.89 61.23 -87.40
N SER A 23 66.46 60.21 -88.03
CA SER A 23 67.88 60.19 -88.40
C SER A 23 68.09 59.46 -89.73
N PRO A 24 69.00 59.96 -90.57
CA PRO A 24 68.78 60.08 -92.02
C PRO A 24 69.26 58.87 -92.82
N ILE A 25 68.85 58.83 -94.09
CA ILE A 25 69.31 57.86 -95.10
C ILE A 25 70.81 58.07 -95.36
N GLU A 26 71.65 57.09 -94.99
CA GLU A 26 73.00 56.96 -95.53
C GLU A 26 73.02 55.94 -96.68
N HIS A 27 73.24 56.43 -97.90
CA HIS A 27 73.84 55.61 -98.94
C HIS A 27 75.34 55.49 -98.65
N SER A 28 75.82 54.33 -98.18
CA SER A 28 77.21 53.95 -98.49
C SER A 28 77.53 52.49 -98.17
N GLN A 29 77.86 51.77 -99.24
CA GLN A 29 78.85 50.68 -99.28
C GLN A 29 78.61 49.40 -98.45
N LYS A 30 78.28 48.35 -99.20
CA LYS A 30 78.64 46.95 -98.94
C LYS A 30 80.00 46.83 -98.22
N LYS A 31 80.01 46.64 -96.89
CA LYS A 31 81.04 45.84 -96.24
C LYS A 31 80.60 44.39 -96.33
N ARG A 32 81.13 43.69 -97.35
CA ARG A 32 81.11 42.22 -97.42
C ARG A 32 81.73 41.69 -96.12
N LEU A 33 80.90 41.25 -95.16
CA LEU A 33 81.35 40.30 -94.15
C LEU A 33 81.80 39.03 -94.89
N PRO A 34 82.93 38.43 -94.51
CA PRO A 34 83.44 37.25 -95.21
C PRO A 34 82.37 36.14 -95.20
N PRO A 35 82.27 35.34 -96.29
CA PRO A 35 81.26 34.29 -96.39
C PRO A 35 81.43 33.28 -95.26
N LEU A 36 80.44 33.21 -94.35
CA LEU A 36 80.34 32.16 -93.33
C LEU A 36 80.16 30.83 -94.06
N ARG A 37 81.25 30.06 -94.14
CA ARG A 37 81.20 28.68 -94.64
C ARG A 37 80.24 27.90 -93.71
N PRO A 38 79.34 27.05 -94.22
CA PRO A 38 78.37 26.29 -93.39
C PRO A 38 79.04 25.27 -92.46
N LEU A 39 80.29 24.90 -92.75
CA LEU A 39 81.07 23.93 -91.98
C LEU A 39 81.31 24.35 -90.51
N PRO A 40 81.80 25.57 -90.18
CA PRO A 40 81.99 26.01 -88.79
C PRO A 40 80.69 26.14 -87.96
N ILE A 41 79.52 26.45 -88.55
CA ILE A 41 78.26 26.54 -87.77
C ILE A 41 77.74 25.15 -87.41
N VAL A 42 77.81 24.21 -88.35
CA VAL A 42 77.47 22.80 -88.09
C VAL A 42 78.47 22.19 -87.11
N LEU A 43 79.77 22.52 -87.21
CA LEU A 43 80.77 22.11 -86.23
C LEU A 43 80.53 22.70 -84.85
N VAL A 44 80.14 23.98 -84.73
CA VAL A 44 79.79 24.59 -83.44
C VAL A 44 78.51 23.98 -82.87
N ALA A 45 77.49 23.72 -83.68
CA ALA A 45 76.28 23.04 -83.22
C ALA A 45 76.55 21.59 -82.80
N LEU A 46 77.37 20.86 -83.55
CA LEU A 46 77.86 19.52 -83.17
C LEU A 46 78.68 19.59 -81.88
N LEU A 47 79.57 20.57 -81.73
CA LEU A 47 80.36 20.75 -80.51
C LEU A 47 79.47 21.10 -79.31
N CYS A 48 78.48 21.98 -79.48
CA CYS A 48 77.51 22.32 -78.43
C CYS A 48 76.63 21.12 -78.07
N SER A 49 76.19 20.33 -79.05
CA SER A 49 75.43 19.09 -78.81
C SER A 49 76.29 18.02 -78.12
N ALA A 50 77.56 17.88 -78.51
CA ALA A 50 78.52 16.99 -77.88
C ALA A 50 78.86 17.44 -76.46
N MET A 51 79.01 18.75 -76.22
CA MET A 51 79.18 19.31 -74.89
C MET A 51 77.93 19.16 -74.03
N ALA A 52 76.72 19.33 -74.59
CA ALA A 52 75.46 19.13 -73.86
C ALA A 52 75.22 17.65 -73.52
N LEU A 53 75.55 16.75 -74.44
CA LEU A 53 75.52 15.30 -74.23
C LEU A 53 76.57 14.89 -73.19
N LEU A 54 77.79 15.43 -73.30
CA LEU A 54 78.86 15.19 -72.32
C LEU A 54 78.47 15.74 -70.94
N TRP A 55 77.88 16.92 -70.86
CA TRP A 55 77.35 17.48 -69.62
C TRP A 55 76.23 16.63 -69.03
N PHE A 56 75.31 16.11 -69.86
CA PHE A 56 74.28 15.18 -69.41
C PHE A 56 74.91 13.90 -68.88
N LEU A 57 75.82 13.26 -69.63
CA LEU A 57 76.47 12.02 -69.22
C LEU A 57 77.32 12.20 -67.96
N LEU A 58 77.98 13.35 -67.78
CA LEU A 58 78.77 13.67 -66.57
C LEU A 58 77.91 14.02 -65.36
N THR A 59 76.63 14.40 -65.54
CA THR A 59 75.75 14.82 -64.43
C THR A 59 74.54 13.89 -64.21
N ALA A 60 74.35 12.88 -65.06
CA ALA A 60 73.31 11.88 -64.90
C ALA A 60 73.68 10.84 -63.83
N ARG A 61 72.66 10.30 -63.18
CA ARG A 61 72.71 9.25 -62.15
C ARG A 61 72.09 7.98 -62.69
N SER A 62 72.60 6.83 -62.24
CA SER A 62 72.07 5.52 -62.62
C SER A 62 70.89 5.15 -61.73
N VAL A 63 69.71 4.95 -62.32
CA VAL A 63 68.47 4.63 -61.62
C VAL A 63 67.93 3.29 -62.09
N GLU A 64 67.87 2.32 -61.20
CA GLU A 64 67.29 1.01 -61.43
C GLU A 64 65.84 0.99 -60.94
N LEU A 65 64.89 0.63 -61.81
CA LEU A 65 63.48 0.48 -61.47
C LEU A 65 63.13 -1.01 -61.50
N LYS A 66 62.71 -1.57 -60.37
CA LYS A 66 62.39 -3.02 -60.23
C LYS A 66 60.88 -3.23 -60.12
N PRO A 67 60.15 -3.36 -61.24
CA PRO A 67 58.73 -3.65 -61.19
C PRO A 67 58.46 -5.07 -60.67
N THR A 68 57.41 -5.22 -59.88
CA THR A 68 56.83 -6.52 -59.52
C THR A 68 55.33 -6.46 -59.84
N PRO A 69 54.83 -7.26 -60.80
CA PRO A 69 55.51 -8.32 -61.53
C PRO A 69 56.56 -7.82 -62.54
N GLU A 70 57.53 -8.67 -62.89
CA GLU A 70 58.66 -8.31 -63.78
C GLU A 70 58.20 -7.91 -65.20
N ASN A 71 57.02 -8.37 -65.64
CA ASN A 71 56.43 -8.02 -66.93
C ASN A 71 55.69 -6.67 -66.94
N ALA A 72 55.73 -5.89 -65.87
CA ALA A 72 55.09 -4.58 -65.85
C ALA A 72 55.85 -3.60 -66.76
N THR A 73 55.08 -2.87 -67.57
CA THR A 73 55.63 -1.79 -68.38
C THR A 73 55.86 -0.56 -67.51
N VAL A 74 57.06 0.02 -67.56
CA VAL A 74 57.43 1.22 -66.79
C VAL A 74 57.67 2.37 -67.76
N THR A 75 56.88 3.43 -67.65
CA THR A 75 57.07 4.65 -68.44
C THR A 75 57.57 5.78 -67.53
N VAL A 76 58.59 6.50 -67.99
CA VAL A 76 59.22 7.61 -67.26
C VAL A 76 58.98 8.91 -68.03
N SER A 77 58.51 9.95 -67.35
CA SER A 77 58.28 11.27 -67.93
C SER A 77 58.71 12.41 -66.99
N GLY A 78 58.87 13.63 -67.50
CA GLY A 78 59.20 14.82 -66.69
C GLY A 78 60.64 15.34 -66.80
N GLY A 79 61.49 14.71 -67.60
CA GLY A 79 62.86 15.16 -67.87
C GLY A 79 63.56 14.30 -68.93
N LEU A 80 64.80 14.63 -69.30
CA LEU A 80 65.62 13.79 -70.17
C LEU A 80 66.06 12.53 -69.41
N SER A 81 65.68 11.36 -69.92
CA SER A 81 66.06 10.05 -69.38
C SER A 81 66.45 9.11 -70.51
N PHE A 82 67.55 8.37 -70.36
CA PHE A 82 67.99 7.38 -71.33
C PHE A 82 68.05 6.00 -70.68
N HIS A 83 67.41 5.01 -71.27
CA HIS A 83 67.45 3.64 -70.78
C HIS A 83 68.63 2.89 -71.42
N LEU A 84 69.61 2.48 -70.62
CA LEU A 84 70.82 1.81 -71.08
C LEU A 84 71.18 0.66 -70.12
N GLY A 85 71.26 -0.57 -70.64
CA GLY A 85 71.74 -1.73 -69.87
C GLY A 85 70.93 -2.05 -68.61
N GLY A 86 69.60 -1.86 -68.61
CA GLY A 86 68.72 -2.14 -67.48
C GLY A 86 68.62 -1.00 -66.44
N HIS A 87 69.32 0.10 -66.67
CA HIS A 87 69.28 1.29 -65.84
C HIS A 87 68.81 2.49 -66.65
N TYR A 88 68.18 3.45 -65.96
CA TYR A 88 67.89 4.75 -66.51
C TYR A 88 68.97 5.74 -66.10
N LEU A 89 69.56 6.44 -67.05
CA LEU A 89 70.39 7.61 -66.81
C LEU A 89 69.49 8.83 -66.70
N MET A 90 69.41 9.39 -65.49
CA MET A 90 68.54 10.53 -65.16
C MET A 90 69.32 11.58 -64.36
N ARG A 91 69.15 12.86 -64.65
CA ARG A 91 69.74 13.91 -63.80
C ARG A 91 68.94 14.08 -62.50
N PRO A 92 69.57 14.57 -61.41
CA PRO A 92 68.84 14.82 -60.16
C PRO A 92 67.63 15.74 -60.38
N GLY A 93 66.46 15.33 -59.89
CA GLY A 93 65.18 16.00 -60.17
C GLY A 93 63.98 15.08 -60.02
N ASN A 94 62.78 15.60 -60.27
CA ASN A 94 61.52 14.85 -60.16
C ASN A 94 61.12 14.27 -61.52
N PHE A 95 60.79 12.98 -61.52
CA PHE A 95 60.26 12.23 -62.65
C PHE A 95 58.91 11.63 -62.27
N ARG A 96 58.02 11.45 -63.24
CA ARG A 96 56.78 10.70 -63.05
C ARG A 96 56.94 9.32 -63.66
N LEU A 97 56.67 8.31 -62.85
CA LEU A 97 56.61 6.91 -63.22
C LEU A 97 55.15 6.51 -63.39
N ARG A 98 54.85 5.79 -64.47
CA ARG A 98 53.57 5.11 -64.66
C ARG A 98 53.84 3.64 -64.97
N LEU A 99 53.24 2.76 -64.18
CA LEU A 99 53.41 1.32 -64.25
C LEU A 99 52.10 0.62 -64.58
N GLU A 100 52.14 -0.27 -65.56
CA GLU A 100 50.98 -1.05 -66.01
C GLU A 100 51.34 -2.52 -66.20
N ALA A 101 50.50 -3.42 -65.67
CA ALA A 101 50.55 -4.86 -65.92
C ALA A 101 49.12 -5.44 -65.98
N PRO A 102 48.82 -6.37 -66.91
CA PRO A 102 47.52 -7.04 -66.97
C PRO A 102 47.16 -7.71 -65.65
N GLY A 103 45.95 -7.49 -65.13
CA GLY A 103 45.49 -8.06 -63.85
C GLY A 103 45.92 -7.27 -62.60
N TYR A 104 46.59 -6.13 -62.75
CA TYR A 104 47.01 -5.27 -61.65
C TYR A 104 46.45 -3.85 -61.82
N PHE A 105 46.25 -3.15 -60.69
CA PHE A 105 45.92 -1.72 -60.73
C PHE A 105 47.10 -0.91 -61.27
N GLU A 106 46.82 0.06 -62.14
CA GLU A 106 47.81 1.03 -62.62
C GLU A 106 48.40 1.84 -61.44
N LEU A 107 49.71 2.06 -61.46
CA LEU A 107 50.42 2.84 -60.44
C LEU A 107 51.12 4.04 -61.08
N GLU A 108 50.68 5.24 -60.72
CA GLU A 108 51.39 6.49 -61.01
C GLU A 108 52.12 6.99 -59.74
N LYS A 109 53.41 7.28 -59.85
CA LYS A 109 54.24 7.72 -58.72
C LYS A 109 55.26 8.76 -59.15
N THR A 110 55.47 9.79 -58.33
CA THR A 110 56.59 10.71 -58.54
C THR A 110 57.86 10.13 -57.92
N LEU A 111 58.91 10.03 -58.71
CA LEU A 111 60.24 9.62 -58.35
C LEU A 111 61.16 10.84 -58.22
N LEU A 112 61.74 11.05 -57.05
CA LEU A 112 62.81 12.03 -56.86
C LEU A 112 64.15 11.32 -57.06
N VAL A 113 64.86 11.66 -58.12
CA VAL A 113 66.24 11.21 -58.37
C VAL A 113 67.18 12.10 -57.57
N SER A 114 67.91 11.51 -56.62
CA SER A 114 68.86 12.22 -55.77
C SER A 114 70.21 12.45 -56.49
N ALA A 115 71.15 13.11 -55.80
CA ALA A 115 72.51 13.30 -56.30
C ALA A 115 73.41 12.06 -56.15
N GLU A 116 72.92 10.93 -55.65
CA GLU A 116 73.67 9.68 -55.52
C GLU A 116 73.98 9.05 -56.89
N ASP A 117 75.17 8.45 -57.02
CA ASP A 117 75.65 7.88 -58.29
C ASP A 117 74.78 6.72 -58.80
N GLN A 118 74.22 5.90 -57.90
CA GLN A 118 73.35 4.77 -58.22
C GLN A 118 72.19 4.65 -57.21
N GLN A 119 70.97 4.45 -57.71
CA GLN A 119 69.74 4.34 -56.92
C GLN A 119 68.87 3.19 -57.43
N SER A 120 68.17 2.48 -56.54
CA SER A 120 67.32 1.32 -56.91
C SER A 120 65.96 1.43 -56.22
N TYR A 121 64.87 1.30 -56.99
CA TYR A 121 63.51 1.48 -56.50
C TYR A 121 62.66 0.23 -56.80
N PRO A 122 62.24 -0.52 -55.76
CA PRO A 122 61.24 -1.58 -55.92
C PRO A 122 59.85 -0.96 -56.13
N LEU A 123 59.13 -1.47 -57.12
CA LEU A 123 57.82 -0.96 -57.55
C LEU A 123 56.84 -2.13 -57.67
N ALA A 124 56.12 -2.44 -56.60
CA ALA A 124 55.13 -3.52 -56.59
C ALA A 124 53.75 -2.99 -57.00
N LEU A 125 53.15 -3.60 -58.02
CA LEU A 125 51.76 -3.40 -58.41
C LEU A 125 50.83 -4.25 -57.53
N VAL A 126 49.63 -3.74 -57.28
CA VAL A 126 48.60 -4.44 -56.50
C VAL A 126 47.68 -5.19 -57.47
N LYS A 127 47.48 -6.49 -57.23
CA LYS A 127 46.54 -7.31 -58.02
C LYS A 127 45.13 -6.73 -57.95
N MET A 128 44.43 -6.72 -59.07
CA MET A 128 42.99 -6.45 -59.09
C MET A 128 42.23 -7.56 -58.33
N PRO A 129 41.04 -7.29 -57.76
CA PRO A 129 40.18 -8.31 -57.18
C PRO A 129 39.84 -9.44 -58.16
N GLY A 130 39.49 -10.62 -57.64
CA GLY A 130 39.03 -11.77 -58.40
C GLY A 130 37.53 -12.04 -58.20
N HIS A 131 37.00 -13.02 -58.91
CA HIS A 131 35.59 -13.41 -58.86
C HIS A 131 35.45 -14.91 -58.54
N LEU A 132 34.37 -15.30 -57.87
CA LEU A 132 34.07 -16.71 -57.54
C LEU A 132 32.72 -17.11 -58.12
N ALA A 133 32.70 -18.12 -58.99
CA ALA A 133 31.45 -18.67 -59.54
C ALA A 133 31.07 -19.95 -58.77
N ILE A 134 30.08 -19.84 -57.89
CA ILE A 134 29.73 -20.89 -56.92
C ILE A 134 28.46 -21.62 -57.36
N LYS A 135 28.54 -22.95 -57.44
CA LYS A 135 27.42 -23.86 -57.72
C LYS A 135 27.32 -24.89 -56.60
N THR A 136 26.10 -25.26 -56.20
CA THR A 136 25.89 -26.32 -55.22
C THR A 136 24.83 -27.33 -55.67
N HIS A 137 24.89 -28.52 -55.08
CA HIS A 137 23.78 -29.48 -55.05
C HIS A 137 23.34 -29.73 -53.60
N PRO A 138 22.08 -29.46 -53.21
CA PRO A 138 21.02 -28.83 -53.99
C PRO A 138 21.34 -27.36 -54.33
N GLN A 139 20.56 -26.75 -55.22
CA GLN A 139 20.60 -25.30 -55.45
C GLN A 139 19.87 -24.54 -54.33
N GLY A 140 20.06 -23.22 -54.23
CA GLY A 140 19.43 -22.40 -53.19
C GLY A 140 20.17 -22.43 -51.84
N VAL A 141 21.45 -22.79 -51.85
CA VAL A 141 22.28 -22.91 -50.63
C VAL A 141 22.85 -21.55 -50.28
N LYS A 142 22.73 -21.15 -49.02
CA LYS A 142 23.27 -19.86 -48.53
C LYS A 142 24.78 -19.94 -48.41
N ILE A 143 25.46 -18.93 -48.94
CA ILE A 143 26.91 -18.83 -48.94
C ILE A 143 27.37 -17.64 -48.10
N SER A 144 28.34 -17.88 -47.21
CA SER A 144 29.17 -16.83 -46.60
C SER A 144 30.66 -17.08 -46.84
N LEU A 145 31.43 -16.01 -46.92
CA LEU A 145 32.90 -16.06 -46.89
C LEU A 145 33.40 -15.40 -45.62
N GLN A 146 34.33 -16.06 -44.97
CA GLN A 146 35.03 -15.57 -43.80
C GLN A 146 36.50 -15.34 -44.15
N ASN A 147 37.02 -14.16 -43.81
CA ASN A 147 38.45 -13.90 -43.75
C ASN A 147 38.89 -13.72 -42.28
N ALA A 148 40.18 -13.46 -42.04
CA ALA A 148 40.73 -13.34 -40.68
C ALA A 148 40.11 -12.24 -39.80
N SER A 149 39.27 -11.35 -40.35
CA SER A 149 38.69 -10.23 -39.59
C SER A 149 37.18 -10.03 -39.76
N HIS A 150 36.53 -10.56 -40.80
CA HIS A 150 35.09 -10.38 -41.06
C HIS A 150 34.45 -11.58 -41.78
N GLU A 151 33.20 -11.90 -41.43
CA GLU A 151 32.32 -12.80 -42.17
C GLU A 151 31.36 -11.96 -43.03
N THR A 152 31.34 -12.23 -44.34
CA THR A 152 30.43 -11.57 -45.29
C THR A 152 29.43 -12.59 -45.82
N ARG A 153 28.13 -12.29 -45.65
CA ARG A 153 27.04 -13.10 -46.18
C ARG A 153 26.63 -12.56 -47.55
N TYR A 154 26.48 -13.45 -48.52
CA TYR A 154 26.12 -13.06 -49.87
C TYR A 154 24.67 -13.40 -50.18
N GLY A 155 24.42 -14.63 -50.62
CA GLY A 155 23.10 -15.05 -51.09
C GLY A 155 23.03 -16.55 -51.31
N GLU A 156 22.09 -16.97 -52.15
CA GLU A 156 21.81 -18.39 -52.43
C GLU A 156 22.34 -18.80 -53.81
N THR A 157 22.90 -20.01 -53.91
CA THR A 157 23.48 -20.54 -55.15
C THR A 157 22.44 -20.91 -56.21
N PRO A 158 22.81 -20.92 -57.52
CA PRO A 158 24.11 -20.54 -58.08
C PRO A 158 24.34 -19.03 -58.06
N LEU A 159 25.53 -18.59 -57.69
CA LEU A 159 25.86 -17.16 -57.59
C LEU A 159 27.31 -16.89 -57.97
N THR A 160 27.57 -15.69 -58.49
CA THR A 160 28.93 -15.20 -58.76
C THR A 160 29.26 -14.05 -57.83
N LEU A 161 30.26 -14.26 -56.98
CA LEU A 161 30.83 -13.22 -56.13
C LEU A 161 31.84 -12.42 -56.94
N ARG A 162 31.66 -11.10 -56.95
CA ARG A 162 32.53 -10.20 -57.69
C ARG A 162 33.39 -9.37 -56.76
N ASP A 163 34.51 -8.91 -57.30
CA ASP A 163 35.40 -7.95 -56.65
C ASP A 163 35.96 -8.42 -55.30
N ILE A 164 36.28 -9.72 -55.20
CA ILE A 164 36.83 -10.32 -53.98
C ILE A 164 38.35 -10.09 -53.93
N PRO A 165 38.88 -9.42 -52.87
CA PRO A 165 40.31 -9.21 -52.75
C PRO A 165 41.08 -10.54 -52.72
N PRO A 166 42.27 -10.61 -53.35
CA PRO A 166 43.07 -11.82 -53.34
C PRO A 166 43.50 -12.22 -51.92
N GLY A 167 43.53 -13.52 -51.64
CA GLY A 167 43.90 -14.08 -50.33
C GLY A 167 43.03 -15.27 -49.91
N ARG A 168 43.30 -15.82 -48.71
CA ARG A 168 42.61 -16.99 -48.18
C ARG A 168 41.29 -16.66 -47.50
N TYR A 169 40.27 -17.45 -47.81
CA TYR A 169 38.94 -17.36 -47.22
C TYR A 169 38.43 -18.75 -46.83
N THR A 170 37.54 -18.80 -45.83
CA THR A 170 36.71 -19.96 -45.53
C THR A 170 35.31 -19.72 -46.09
N LEU A 171 34.88 -20.59 -47.00
CA LEU A 171 33.54 -20.58 -47.59
C LEU A 171 32.64 -21.52 -46.81
N LEU A 172 31.57 -20.99 -46.24
CA LEU A 172 30.54 -21.74 -45.54
C LEU A 172 29.27 -21.84 -46.40
N ALA A 173 28.77 -23.07 -46.56
CA ALA A 173 27.57 -23.40 -47.31
C ALA A 173 26.51 -24.01 -46.39
N GLU A 174 25.34 -23.37 -46.30
CA GLU A 174 24.26 -23.74 -45.39
C GLU A 174 22.91 -23.88 -46.11
N ALA A 175 22.20 -24.99 -45.87
CA ALA A 175 20.85 -25.21 -46.38
C ALA A 175 19.97 -25.97 -45.39
N ARG A 176 18.66 -25.68 -45.44
CA ARG A 176 17.69 -26.30 -44.52
C ARG A 176 17.63 -27.81 -44.76
N ARG A 177 17.74 -28.59 -43.68
CA ARG A 177 17.76 -30.06 -43.69
C ARG A 177 18.98 -30.69 -44.39
N TYR A 178 20.08 -29.95 -44.53
CA TYR A 178 21.37 -30.47 -44.99
C TYR A 178 22.45 -30.19 -43.95
N PHE A 179 23.53 -30.97 -43.95
CA PHE A 179 24.71 -30.68 -43.13
C PHE A 179 25.45 -29.49 -43.72
N SER A 180 25.81 -28.51 -42.90
CA SER A 180 26.64 -27.38 -43.31
C SER A 180 28.02 -27.86 -43.73
N GLN A 181 28.58 -27.28 -44.79
CA GLN A 181 29.91 -27.60 -45.29
C GLN A 181 30.80 -26.36 -45.29
N SER A 182 32.05 -26.52 -44.87
CA SER A 182 33.07 -25.47 -44.85
C SER A 182 34.24 -25.87 -45.74
N LEU A 183 34.73 -24.94 -46.57
CA LEU A 183 35.83 -25.15 -47.51
C LEU A 183 36.82 -23.98 -47.44
N GLU A 184 38.12 -24.27 -47.32
CA GLU A 184 39.16 -23.25 -47.45
C GLU A 184 39.48 -23.01 -48.93
N ILE A 185 39.48 -21.74 -49.35
CA ILE A 185 39.76 -21.31 -50.72
C ILE A 185 40.79 -20.18 -50.74
N ASP A 186 41.59 -20.10 -51.80
CA ASP A 186 42.52 -18.99 -52.03
C ASP A 186 42.10 -18.23 -53.30
N VAL A 187 41.77 -16.95 -53.13
CA VAL A 187 41.32 -16.08 -54.22
C VAL A 187 42.53 -15.53 -54.93
N GLU A 188 42.71 -15.89 -56.20
CA GLU A 188 43.93 -15.58 -56.96
C GLU A 188 44.07 -14.08 -57.29
N GLY A 189 42.93 -13.39 -57.46
CA GLY A 189 42.83 -12.01 -57.93
C GLY A 189 42.94 -11.90 -59.46
N MET A 190 43.45 -10.77 -59.93
CA MET A 190 43.77 -10.49 -61.34
C MET A 190 42.57 -10.50 -62.30
N ASP A 191 41.37 -10.18 -61.79
CA ASP A 191 40.11 -10.20 -62.56
C ASP A 191 39.71 -11.62 -63.07
N ILE A 192 40.29 -12.67 -62.47
CA ILE A 192 40.01 -14.08 -62.82
C ILE A 192 38.75 -14.55 -62.09
N THR A 193 37.91 -15.34 -62.77
CA THR A 193 36.77 -16.04 -62.16
C THR A 193 37.09 -17.50 -61.84
N GLN A 194 37.14 -17.88 -60.56
CA GLN A 194 37.38 -19.25 -60.12
C GLN A 194 36.05 -20.01 -59.89
N PRO A 195 35.86 -21.21 -60.49
CA PRO A 195 34.66 -22.01 -60.27
C PRO A 195 34.76 -22.85 -58.98
N ILE A 196 33.71 -22.82 -58.15
CA ILE A 196 33.58 -23.63 -56.93
C ILE A 196 32.30 -24.47 -56.98
N ALA A 197 32.41 -25.77 -56.73
CA ALA A 197 31.29 -26.71 -56.69
C ALA A 197 31.19 -27.39 -55.30
N ILE A 198 30.00 -27.43 -54.70
CA ILE A 198 29.77 -27.96 -53.35
C ILE A 198 28.52 -28.86 -53.32
N ASP A 199 28.67 -30.09 -52.86
CA ASP A 199 27.56 -31.05 -52.72
C ASP A 199 27.22 -31.28 -51.24
N LEU A 200 26.08 -30.75 -50.77
CA LEU A 200 25.64 -30.91 -49.40
C LEU A 200 24.93 -32.25 -49.18
N ARG A 201 25.23 -32.91 -48.05
CA ARG A 201 24.58 -34.15 -47.64
C ARG A 201 23.29 -33.87 -46.85
N PRO A 202 22.17 -34.55 -47.13
CA PRO A 202 20.95 -34.43 -46.32
C PRO A 202 21.19 -34.74 -44.84
N ALA A 203 20.60 -33.94 -43.95
CA ALA A 203 20.68 -34.09 -42.49
C ALA A 203 19.37 -34.62 -41.88
N TRP A 204 18.63 -35.44 -42.64
CA TRP A 204 17.37 -36.03 -42.21
C TRP A 204 17.32 -37.53 -42.48
N GLY A 205 16.56 -38.24 -41.64
CA GLY A 205 16.19 -39.65 -41.81
C GLY A 205 14.69 -39.80 -42.01
N GLN A 206 14.21 -41.04 -42.11
CA GLN A 206 12.81 -41.39 -42.25
C GLN A 206 12.29 -42.06 -40.98
N LEU A 207 11.13 -41.63 -40.49
CA LEU A 207 10.51 -42.19 -39.28
C LEU A 207 9.08 -42.62 -39.58
N ARG A 208 8.75 -43.88 -39.30
CA ARG A 208 7.39 -44.41 -39.42
C ARG A 208 6.67 -44.24 -38.09
N ILE A 209 5.57 -43.49 -38.13
CA ILE A 209 4.78 -43.17 -36.94
C ILE A 209 3.49 -43.97 -36.97
N HIS A 210 3.19 -44.66 -35.87
CA HIS A 210 1.95 -45.39 -35.64
C HIS A 210 1.18 -44.78 -34.47
N SER A 211 -0.15 -44.76 -34.53
CA SER A 211 -0.98 -44.39 -33.37
C SER A 211 -2.16 -45.34 -33.17
N ARG A 212 -2.67 -45.37 -31.93
CA ARG A 212 -3.92 -46.02 -31.55
C ARG A 212 -4.84 -44.99 -30.90
N PRO A 213 -6.01 -44.67 -31.48
CA PRO A 213 -6.49 -45.12 -32.79
C PRO A 213 -5.62 -44.64 -33.96
N ALA A 214 -5.66 -45.35 -35.09
CA ALA A 214 -5.02 -44.94 -36.34
C ALA A 214 -5.79 -43.79 -37.00
N GLY A 215 -5.18 -43.09 -37.96
CA GLY A 215 -5.78 -41.96 -38.68
C GLY A 215 -5.54 -40.59 -38.02
N ALA A 216 -4.60 -40.49 -37.08
CA ALA A 216 -4.24 -39.23 -36.46
C ALA A 216 -3.42 -38.38 -37.42
N GLU A 217 -3.76 -37.10 -37.56
CA GLU A 217 -3.01 -36.15 -38.37
C GLU A 217 -1.65 -35.89 -37.74
N ILE A 218 -0.59 -36.14 -38.49
CA ILE A 218 0.80 -35.86 -38.09
C ILE A 218 1.17 -34.48 -38.60
N ARG A 219 1.69 -33.63 -37.72
CA ARG A 219 2.22 -32.30 -38.08
C ARG A 219 3.67 -32.17 -37.64
N LEU A 220 4.51 -31.65 -38.55
CA LEU A 220 5.89 -31.22 -38.30
C LEU A 220 5.95 -29.70 -38.48
N ASP A 221 6.44 -28.97 -37.48
CA ASP A 221 6.49 -27.50 -37.50
C ASP A 221 5.14 -26.85 -37.92
N GLY A 222 4.03 -27.44 -37.47
CA GLY A 222 2.67 -26.99 -37.80
C GLY A 222 2.15 -27.37 -39.19
N LYS A 223 2.95 -28.01 -40.06
CA LYS A 223 2.55 -28.48 -41.39
C LYS A 223 2.16 -29.94 -41.39
N SER A 224 1.01 -30.25 -41.99
CA SER A 224 0.48 -31.62 -42.11
C SER A 224 1.39 -32.51 -42.96
N GLN A 225 1.68 -33.71 -42.46
CA GLN A 225 2.51 -34.74 -43.12
C GLN A 225 1.69 -35.98 -43.54
N GLY A 226 0.38 -35.97 -43.28
CA GLY A 226 -0.51 -37.11 -43.52
C GLY A 226 -1.11 -37.67 -42.23
N LEU A 227 -1.72 -38.85 -42.33
CA LEU A 227 -2.40 -39.52 -41.22
C LEU A 227 -1.65 -40.80 -40.81
N THR A 228 -1.62 -41.14 -39.52
CA THR A 228 -1.00 -42.40 -39.05
C THR A 228 -1.71 -43.65 -39.58
N PRO A 229 -1.00 -44.75 -39.90
CA PRO A 229 0.45 -44.85 -39.92
C PRO A 229 1.08 -44.22 -41.16
N GLN A 230 2.17 -43.47 -41.00
CA GLN A 230 2.82 -42.75 -42.10
C GLN A 230 4.34 -42.71 -41.91
N LEU A 231 5.07 -42.77 -43.01
CA LEU A 231 6.51 -42.51 -43.05
C LEU A 231 6.77 -41.02 -43.33
N ILE A 232 7.50 -40.35 -42.45
CA ILE A 232 7.82 -38.92 -42.56
C ILE A 232 9.33 -38.68 -42.57
N ASN A 233 9.78 -37.61 -43.21
CA ASN A 233 11.18 -37.20 -43.14
C ASN A 233 11.39 -36.34 -41.89
N ILE A 234 12.36 -36.69 -41.03
CA ILE A 234 12.63 -35.97 -39.78
C ILE A 234 14.12 -35.63 -39.64
N LEU A 235 14.44 -34.44 -39.10
CA LEU A 235 15.84 -34.05 -38.90
C LEU A 235 16.56 -34.99 -37.92
N ALA A 236 17.83 -35.26 -38.20
CA ALA A 236 18.69 -36.01 -37.29
C ALA A 236 18.94 -35.27 -35.96
N SER A 237 18.88 -33.93 -35.99
CA SER A 237 18.94 -33.08 -34.79
C SER A 237 17.64 -33.09 -33.96
N GLY A 238 16.55 -33.59 -34.52
CA GLY A 238 15.22 -33.61 -33.93
C GLY A 238 14.28 -32.51 -34.44
N GLU A 239 12.99 -32.86 -34.59
CA GLU A 239 11.88 -31.96 -34.92
C GLU A 239 10.67 -32.27 -34.03
N GLU A 240 9.87 -31.25 -33.74
CA GLU A 240 8.64 -31.42 -32.97
C GLU A 240 7.55 -32.06 -33.82
N VAL A 241 7.01 -33.17 -33.34
CA VAL A 241 5.94 -33.92 -33.99
C VAL A 241 4.68 -33.82 -33.15
N THR A 242 3.60 -33.34 -33.76
CA THR A 242 2.27 -33.28 -33.15
C THR A 242 1.35 -34.29 -33.82
N LEU A 243 0.65 -35.09 -33.03
CA LEU A 243 -0.44 -35.97 -33.49
C LEU A 243 -1.78 -35.40 -33.01
N GLN A 244 -2.71 -35.23 -33.95
CA GLN A 244 -4.04 -34.70 -33.68
C GLN A 244 -5.10 -35.63 -34.28
N LEU A 245 -6.00 -36.14 -33.43
CA LEU A 245 -7.15 -36.92 -33.83
C LEU A 245 -8.41 -36.31 -33.20
N PRO A 246 -9.49 -36.03 -33.96
CA PRO A 246 -10.74 -35.54 -33.39
C PRO A 246 -11.23 -36.42 -32.24
N GLY A 247 -11.70 -35.78 -31.16
CA GLY A 247 -12.11 -36.50 -29.95
C GLY A 247 -10.95 -37.05 -29.12
N HIS A 248 -9.69 -36.71 -29.40
CA HIS A 248 -8.54 -37.14 -28.60
C HIS A 248 -7.70 -35.94 -28.18
N LYS A 249 -6.94 -36.10 -27.09
CA LYS A 249 -5.95 -35.14 -26.63
C LYS A 249 -4.82 -35.08 -27.66
N ARG A 250 -4.32 -33.86 -27.90
CA ARG A 250 -3.14 -33.63 -28.74
C ARG A 250 -1.94 -34.32 -28.10
N TRP A 251 -1.21 -35.09 -28.90
CA TRP A 251 0.08 -35.66 -28.50
C TRP A 251 1.21 -34.87 -29.17
N GLN A 252 2.30 -34.60 -28.47
CA GLN A 252 3.39 -33.76 -28.95
C GLN A 252 4.72 -34.21 -28.33
N GLN A 253 5.73 -34.44 -29.17
CA GLN A 253 7.08 -34.82 -28.73
C GLN A 253 8.13 -34.48 -29.81
N THR A 254 9.34 -34.13 -29.39
CA THR A 254 10.49 -34.02 -30.30
C THR A 254 11.01 -35.41 -30.66
N LEU A 255 10.99 -35.74 -31.94
CA LEU A 255 11.47 -37.02 -32.48
C LEU A 255 12.66 -36.79 -33.40
N SER A 256 13.52 -37.80 -33.58
CA SER A 256 14.66 -37.74 -34.50
C SER A 256 14.93 -39.11 -35.14
N ALA A 257 15.59 -39.10 -36.30
CA ALA A 257 16.10 -40.30 -36.97
C ALA A 257 17.47 -39.99 -37.58
N PRO A 258 18.47 -40.89 -37.50
CA PRO A 258 19.76 -40.65 -38.11
C PRO A 258 19.66 -40.37 -39.60
N ALA A 259 20.56 -39.52 -40.10
CA ALA A 259 20.53 -39.09 -41.50
C ALA A 259 20.69 -40.29 -42.46
N GLY A 260 19.77 -40.41 -43.42
CA GLY A 260 19.74 -41.51 -44.40
C GLY A 260 19.20 -42.85 -43.89
N GLU A 261 18.88 -43.00 -42.61
CA GLU A 261 18.27 -44.21 -42.07
C GLU A 261 16.73 -44.13 -42.03
N GLN A 262 16.07 -45.28 -42.13
CA GLN A 262 14.63 -45.42 -41.85
C GLN A 262 14.44 -46.16 -40.52
N ARG A 263 13.61 -45.62 -39.62
CA ARG A 263 13.26 -46.23 -38.33
C ARG A 263 11.75 -46.26 -38.11
N ASP A 264 11.31 -47.19 -37.27
CA ASP A 264 9.94 -47.22 -36.76
C ASP A 264 9.89 -46.62 -35.35
N TRP A 265 8.95 -45.72 -35.12
CA TRP A 265 8.69 -45.20 -33.78
C TRP A 265 7.73 -46.12 -33.02
N PRO A 266 7.90 -46.30 -31.69
CA PRO A 266 6.94 -47.03 -30.87
C PRO A 266 5.50 -46.53 -31.04
N LEU A 267 4.53 -47.43 -30.87
CA LEU A 267 3.11 -47.11 -30.99
C LEU A 267 2.71 -46.00 -30.01
N ILE A 268 2.07 -44.94 -30.53
CA ILE A 268 1.55 -43.82 -29.74
C ILE A 268 0.08 -44.05 -29.40
N GLU A 269 -0.25 -44.20 -28.12
CA GLU A 269 -1.65 -44.32 -27.67
C GLU A 269 -2.24 -42.93 -27.37
N LEU A 270 -3.23 -42.52 -28.17
CA LEU A 270 -3.90 -41.23 -28.01
C LEU A 270 -4.99 -41.34 -26.94
N GLN A 271 -4.95 -40.43 -25.97
CA GLN A 271 -5.96 -40.37 -24.91
C GLN A 271 -7.23 -39.67 -25.41
N PRO A 272 -8.43 -40.14 -25.07
CA PRO A 272 -9.68 -39.44 -25.36
C PRO A 272 -9.70 -38.00 -24.81
N ALA A 273 -10.30 -37.07 -25.54
CA ALA A 273 -10.49 -35.70 -25.10
C ALA A 273 -11.57 -35.60 -24.01
N ASP A 274 -11.35 -34.73 -23.03
CA ASP A 274 -12.32 -34.46 -21.96
C ASP A 274 -13.58 -33.79 -22.55
N GLY A 275 -14.75 -34.18 -22.05
CA GLY A 275 -16.01 -33.48 -22.34
C GLY A 275 -16.12 -32.20 -21.54
N LEU A 276 -16.85 -31.19 -22.04
CA LEU A 276 -17.02 -29.91 -21.36
C LEU A 276 -18.48 -29.72 -20.92
N LEU A 277 -18.70 -29.68 -19.60
CA LEU A 277 -20.00 -29.37 -18.99
C LEU A 277 -20.08 -27.89 -18.62
N SER A 278 -21.02 -27.16 -19.22
CA SER A 278 -21.40 -25.80 -18.81
C SER A 278 -22.53 -25.87 -17.79
N LEU A 279 -22.24 -25.56 -16.54
CA LEU A 279 -23.17 -25.69 -15.43
C LEU A 279 -23.65 -24.34 -14.92
N ARG A 280 -24.97 -24.13 -14.84
CA ARG A 280 -25.59 -22.97 -14.19
C ARG A 280 -26.58 -23.42 -13.12
N SER A 281 -26.76 -22.59 -12.09
CA SER A 281 -27.79 -22.82 -11.08
C SER A 281 -28.72 -21.62 -10.93
N GLN A 282 -29.93 -21.88 -10.44
CA GLN A 282 -30.92 -20.89 -10.07
C GLN A 282 -31.36 -21.15 -8.62
N PRO A 283 -31.03 -20.28 -7.65
CA PRO A 283 -30.25 -19.03 -7.79
C PRO A 283 -28.79 -19.28 -8.13
N GLN A 284 -28.12 -18.29 -8.73
CA GLN A 284 -26.68 -18.37 -9.06
C GLN A 284 -25.79 -18.37 -7.81
N GLY A 285 -24.53 -18.78 -7.96
CA GLY A 285 -23.55 -18.79 -6.88
C GLY A 285 -23.56 -20.06 -6.03
N ALA A 286 -24.32 -21.10 -6.41
CA ALA A 286 -24.29 -22.38 -5.72
C ALA A 286 -22.91 -23.06 -5.87
N SER A 287 -22.42 -23.63 -4.77
CA SER A 287 -21.21 -24.44 -4.69
C SER A 287 -21.39 -25.75 -5.44
N ILE A 288 -20.36 -26.15 -6.17
CA ILE A 288 -20.34 -27.33 -7.03
C ILE A 288 -19.30 -28.31 -6.51
N THR A 289 -19.70 -29.57 -6.36
CA THR A 289 -18.76 -30.68 -6.13
C THR A 289 -18.93 -31.79 -7.16
N LEU A 290 -17.82 -32.42 -7.53
CA LEU A 290 -17.76 -33.57 -8.43
C LEU A 290 -17.13 -34.75 -7.68
N ASN A 291 -17.89 -35.83 -7.50
CA ASN A 291 -17.52 -36.97 -6.66
C ASN A 291 -17.03 -36.58 -5.26
N GLY A 292 -17.57 -35.50 -4.70
CA GLY A 292 -17.15 -34.97 -3.39
C GLY A 292 -16.03 -33.92 -3.44
N HIS A 293 -15.31 -33.75 -4.54
CA HIS A 293 -14.28 -32.71 -4.69
C HIS A 293 -14.89 -31.36 -5.06
N TYR A 294 -14.53 -30.30 -4.34
CA TYR A 294 -15.01 -28.95 -4.60
C TYR A 294 -14.41 -28.37 -5.88
N LEU A 295 -15.27 -27.87 -6.77
CA LEU A 295 -14.87 -27.30 -8.06
C LEU A 295 -15.08 -25.78 -8.15
N GLY A 296 -15.66 -25.14 -7.13
CA GLY A 296 -16.01 -23.72 -7.16
C GLY A 296 -17.51 -23.47 -7.12
N ILE A 297 -17.93 -22.32 -7.64
CA ILE A 297 -19.32 -21.87 -7.68
C ILE A 297 -19.84 -21.76 -9.12
N SER A 298 -21.15 -21.90 -9.29
CA SER A 298 -21.84 -21.71 -10.58
C SER A 298 -22.09 -20.22 -10.90
N PRO A 299 -22.10 -19.80 -12.18
CA PRO A 299 -21.91 -20.62 -13.39
C PRO A 299 -20.45 -21.04 -13.63
N ARG A 300 -20.21 -22.27 -14.10
CA ARG A 300 -18.86 -22.80 -14.33
C ARG A 300 -18.80 -23.82 -15.46
N GLN A 301 -17.71 -23.79 -16.24
CA GLN A 301 -17.35 -24.87 -17.16
C GLN A 301 -16.44 -25.89 -16.48
N ILE A 302 -16.76 -27.18 -16.64
CA ILE A 302 -16.08 -28.30 -15.98
C ILE A 302 -15.66 -29.30 -17.06
N ALA A 303 -14.37 -29.61 -17.12
CA ALA A 303 -13.85 -30.70 -17.95
C ALA A 303 -14.10 -32.03 -17.24
N LEU A 304 -14.72 -32.98 -17.92
CA LEU A 304 -15.05 -34.31 -17.41
C LEU A 304 -14.36 -35.39 -18.25
N PRO A 305 -13.72 -36.38 -17.62
CA PRO A 305 -13.23 -37.56 -18.33
C PRO A 305 -14.39 -38.25 -19.08
N PRO A 306 -14.20 -38.65 -20.34
CA PRO A 306 -15.27 -39.23 -21.12
C PRO A 306 -15.62 -40.65 -20.68
N GLY A 307 -16.87 -41.06 -20.90
CA GLY A 307 -17.31 -42.45 -20.75
C GLY A 307 -17.44 -42.99 -19.32
N THR A 308 -17.20 -42.16 -18.29
CA THR A 308 -17.39 -42.54 -16.87
C THR A 308 -18.44 -41.64 -16.23
N PRO A 309 -19.56 -42.18 -15.71
CA PRO A 309 -20.56 -41.38 -15.01
C PRO A 309 -19.99 -40.72 -13.76
N GLN A 310 -20.09 -39.39 -13.69
CA GLN A 310 -19.62 -38.59 -12.57
C GLN A 310 -20.81 -38.08 -11.74
N GLN A 311 -20.65 -38.03 -10.41
CA GLN A 311 -21.67 -37.51 -9.51
C GLN A 311 -21.44 -36.03 -9.23
N LEU A 312 -22.33 -35.19 -9.75
CA LEU A 312 -22.36 -33.76 -9.51
C LEU A 312 -23.30 -33.44 -8.36
N ARG A 313 -22.84 -32.73 -7.34
CA ARG A 313 -23.69 -32.21 -6.26
C ARG A 313 -23.58 -30.70 -6.19
N ILE A 314 -24.73 -30.05 -6.05
CA ILE A 314 -24.85 -28.59 -6.01
C ILE A 314 -25.54 -28.20 -4.73
N TYR A 315 -24.99 -27.22 -4.04
CA TYR A 315 -25.46 -26.78 -2.74
C TYR A 315 -25.40 -25.25 -2.62
N LEU A 316 -26.42 -24.66 -2.01
CA LEU A 316 -26.49 -23.24 -1.69
C LEU A 316 -27.18 -23.09 -0.33
N ASP A 317 -26.64 -22.23 0.52
CA ASP A 317 -27.17 -21.99 1.87
C ASP A 317 -28.63 -21.51 1.82
N GLY A 318 -29.48 -22.12 2.64
CA GLY A 318 -30.92 -21.87 2.62
C GLY A 318 -31.67 -22.61 1.51
N TYR A 319 -31.04 -23.54 0.78
CA TYR A 319 -31.68 -24.38 -0.24
C TYR A 319 -31.44 -25.89 0.01
N TYR A 320 -32.25 -26.75 -0.60
CA TYR A 320 -32.01 -28.18 -0.66
C TYR A 320 -30.93 -28.50 -1.71
N PRO A 321 -29.91 -29.31 -1.37
CA PRO A 321 -28.91 -29.71 -2.36
C PRO A 321 -29.54 -30.55 -3.47
N ALA A 322 -29.02 -30.38 -4.69
CA ALA A 322 -29.40 -31.19 -5.85
C ALA A 322 -28.21 -32.08 -6.24
N THR A 323 -28.50 -33.33 -6.60
CA THR A 323 -27.49 -34.31 -7.03
C THR A 323 -27.87 -34.83 -8.41
N HIS A 324 -26.93 -34.81 -9.35
CA HIS A 324 -27.11 -35.26 -10.72
C HIS A 324 -25.98 -36.20 -11.12
N ARG A 325 -26.28 -37.21 -11.94
CA ARG A 325 -25.25 -38.01 -12.63
C ARG A 325 -25.02 -37.41 -14.01
N VAL A 326 -23.76 -37.20 -14.36
CA VAL A 326 -23.36 -36.65 -15.66
C VAL A 326 -22.27 -37.52 -16.27
N ASP A 327 -22.52 -37.96 -17.48
CA ASP A 327 -21.60 -38.62 -18.38
C ASP A 327 -21.51 -37.81 -19.67
N LEU A 328 -20.29 -37.71 -20.23
CA LEU A 328 -20.05 -37.04 -21.51
C LEU A 328 -19.27 -37.97 -22.43
N ALA A 329 -19.60 -37.95 -23.71
CA ALA A 329 -18.76 -38.54 -24.74
C ALA A 329 -17.49 -37.69 -24.94
N SER A 330 -16.47 -38.28 -25.56
CA SER A 330 -15.20 -37.61 -25.76
C SER A 330 -15.32 -36.37 -26.63
N GLY A 331 -14.81 -35.23 -26.13
CA GLY A 331 -14.93 -33.93 -26.77
C GLY A 331 -16.35 -33.32 -26.82
N ALA A 332 -17.35 -33.97 -26.22
CA ALA A 332 -18.73 -33.48 -26.22
C ALA A 332 -18.89 -32.22 -25.35
N ARG A 333 -19.83 -31.34 -25.72
CA ARG A 333 -20.24 -30.20 -24.92
C ARG A 333 -21.68 -30.38 -24.45
N ARG A 334 -21.95 -30.12 -23.17
CA ARG A 334 -23.31 -30.20 -22.60
C ARG A 334 -23.59 -29.01 -21.71
N GLU A 335 -24.79 -28.47 -21.79
CA GLU A 335 -25.28 -27.47 -20.83
C GLU A 335 -26.22 -28.11 -19.81
N LEU A 336 -26.10 -27.70 -18.56
CA LEU A 336 -26.95 -28.16 -17.47
C LEU A 336 -27.37 -26.98 -16.60
N ASN A 337 -28.68 -26.76 -16.50
CA ASN A 337 -29.28 -25.71 -15.67
C ASN A 337 -30.05 -26.36 -14.52
N ILE A 338 -29.65 -26.08 -13.27
CA ILE A 338 -30.24 -26.71 -12.08
C ILE A 338 -30.93 -25.68 -11.20
N THR A 339 -32.22 -25.86 -10.96
CA THR A 339 -33.00 -25.01 -10.06
C THR A 339 -33.03 -25.62 -8.66
N LEU A 340 -32.54 -24.89 -7.66
CA LEU A 340 -32.51 -25.31 -6.26
C LEU A 340 -33.80 -24.94 -5.55
N LYS A 341 -34.36 -25.87 -4.77
CA LYS A 341 -35.58 -25.62 -3.97
C LYS A 341 -35.22 -24.90 -2.67
N PRO A 342 -35.85 -23.75 -2.33
CA PRO A 342 -35.56 -23.03 -1.10
C PRO A 342 -36.04 -23.79 0.13
N LYS A 343 -35.27 -23.70 1.22
CA LYS A 343 -35.67 -24.12 2.57
C LYS A 343 -36.21 -22.89 3.29
N LEU A 344 -37.48 -22.92 3.66
CA LEU A 344 -38.19 -21.76 4.20
C LEU A 344 -38.65 -22.02 5.63
N GLY A 345 -38.45 -21.05 6.53
CA GLY A 345 -38.94 -21.07 7.91
C GLY A 345 -39.82 -19.85 8.21
N ALA A 346 -40.85 -20.04 9.05
CA ALA A 346 -41.79 -18.99 9.43
C ALA A 346 -41.30 -18.20 10.65
N LEU A 347 -41.39 -16.87 10.60
CA LEU A 347 -40.99 -15.96 11.66
C LEU A 347 -42.09 -14.93 11.92
N SER A 348 -42.56 -14.83 13.15
CA SER A 348 -43.43 -13.75 13.62
C SER A 348 -42.66 -12.78 14.50
N ILE A 349 -42.72 -11.48 14.21
CA ILE A 349 -42.04 -10.44 14.99
C ILE A 349 -43.10 -9.55 15.65
N HIS A 350 -43.03 -9.45 16.97
CA HIS A 350 -43.81 -8.52 17.79
C HIS A 350 -42.85 -7.51 18.41
N VAL A 351 -43.11 -6.23 18.22
CA VAL A 351 -42.20 -5.16 18.61
C VAL A 351 -42.95 -4.04 19.30
N GLN A 352 -42.37 -3.49 20.35
CA GLN A 352 -42.83 -2.25 20.98
C GLN A 352 -41.72 -1.19 20.91
N PRO A 353 -41.99 0.01 20.38
CA PRO A 353 -43.24 0.45 19.76
C PRO A 353 -43.49 -0.19 18.37
N ALA A 354 -44.78 -0.37 18.03
CA ALA A 354 -45.22 -1.17 16.87
C ALA A 354 -44.86 -0.56 15.50
N ASP A 355 -44.54 0.73 15.45
CA ASP A 355 -44.17 1.47 14.24
C ASP A 355 -42.67 1.44 13.92
N ALA A 356 -41.88 0.65 14.67
CA ALA A 356 -40.48 0.40 14.36
C ALA A 356 -40.30 -0.25 12.96
N ARG A 357 -39.15 -0.03 12.32
CA ARG A 357 -38.83 -0.54 10.98
C ARG A 357 -37.95 -1.79 11.06
N LEU A 358 -38.23 -2.76 10.21
CA LEU A 358 -37.47 -4.01 10.08
C LEU A 358 -36.52 -3.96 8.90
N TYR A 359 -35.30 -4.42 9.16
CA TYR A 359 -34.26 -4.66 8.17
C TYR A 359 -33.78 -6.11 8.32
N ILE A 360 -33.62 -6.81 7.20
CA ILE A 360 -33.10 -8.18 7.17
C ILE A 360 -31.90 -8.18 6.23
N ASP A 361 -30.74 -8.55 6.76
CA ASP A 361 -29.45 -8.45 6.06
C ASP A 361 -29.22 -7.05 5.45
N GLY A 362 -29.66 -6.00 6.17
CA GLY A 362 -29.55 -4.59 5.73
C GLY A 362 -30.65 -4.12 4.77
N ILE A 363 -31.50 -5.01 4.25
CA ILE A 363 -32.58 -4.67 3.32
C ILE A 363 -33.86 -4.33 4.09
N ALA A 364 -34.44 -3.16 3.82
CA ALA A 364 -35.69 -2.72 4.45
C ALA A 364 -36.86 -3.64 4.09
N ARG A 365 -37.63 -4.07 5.10
CA ARG A 365 -38.82 -4.95 4.96
C ARG A 365 -40.11 -4.29 5.47
N GLY A 366 -40.09 -2.98 5.71
CA GLY A 366 -41.26 -2.22 6.17
C GLY A 366 -41.40 -2.21 7.69
N ARG A 367 -42.63 -2.30 8.19
CA ARG A 367 -42.94 -2.28 9.64
C ARG A 367 -42.43 -3.56 10.31
N ALA A 368 -41.87 -3.45 11.51
CA ALA A 368 -41.29 -4.60 12.19
C ALA A 368 -42.34 -5.54 12.79
N GLN A 369 -43.54 -5.06 13.09
CA GLN A 369 -44.64 -5.93 13.49
C GLN A 369 -45.25 -6.63 12.26
N GLN A 370 -44.76 -7.83 11.95
CA GLN A 370 -45.25 -8.65 10.84
C GLN A 370 -44.83 -10.12 11.00
N SER A 371 -45.50 -11.00 10.27
CA SER A 371 -45.08 -12.39 10.06
C SER A 371 -44.52 -12.54 8.64
N LEU A 372 -43.40 -13.23 8.51
CA LEU A 372 -42.74 -13.42 7.22
C LEU A 372 -42.08 -14.80 7.13
N THR A 373 -41.78 -15.21 5.90
CA THR A 373 -41.09 -16.46 5.61
C THR A 373 -39.69 -16.16 5.12
N LEU A 374 -38.70 -16.80 5.74
CA LEU A 374 -37.29 -16.54 5.51
C LEU A 374 -36.55 -17.80 5.07
N LEU A 375 -35.47 -17.60 4.31
CA LEU A 375 -34.57 -18.69 3.95
C LEU A 375 -33.91 -19.25 5.21
N ALA A 376 -33.81 -20.57 5.29
CA ALA A 376 -33.21 -21.31 6.41
C ALA A 376 -31.67 -21.19 6.39
N ARG A 377 -31.18 -19.97 6.49
CA ARG A 377 -29.77 -19.60 6.67
C ARG A 377 -29.67 -18.54 7.78
N PRO A 378 -28.49 -18.32 8.38
CA PRO A 378 -28.29 -17.21 9.29
C PRO A 378 -28.63 -15.89 8.60
N GLN A 379 -29.52 -15.11 9.21
CA GLN A 379 -29.91 -13.78 8.76
C GLN A 379 -29.88 -12.81 9.93
N ARG A 380 -29.35 -11.61 9.69
CA ARG A 380 -29.28 -10.53 10.67
C ARG A 380 -30.57 -9.73 10.58
N ILE A 381 -31.34 -9.79 11.65
CA ILE A 381 -32.54 -8.98 11.85
C ILE A 381 -32.13 -7.74 12.62
N GLU A 382 -32.54 -6.60 12.09
CA GLU A 382 -32.35 -5.32 12.74
C GLU A 382 -33.69 -4.59 12.82
N ILE A 383 -33.97 -4.07 14.00
CA ILE A 383 -35.15 -3.27 14.27
C ILE A 383 -34.68 -1.86 14.64
N ARG A 384 -35.11 -0.86 13.86
CA ARG A 384 -34.75 0.54 14.05
C ARG A 384 -35.97 1.41 14.33
N LYS A 385 -35.79 2.41 15.18
CA LYS A 385 -36.69 3.55 15.32
C LYS A 385 -35.91 4.77 15.80
N GLN A 386 -36.22 5.94 15.25
CA GLN A 386 -35.62 7.21 15.68
C GLN A 386 -35.91 7.48 17.16
N GLY A 387 -34.90 7.89 17.93
CA GLY A 387 -34.97 8.11 19.38
C GLY A 387 -34.85 6.83 20.24
N TYR A 388 -34.64 5.68 19.60
CA TYR A 388 -34.46 4.38 20.25
C TYR A 388 -33.15 3.74 19.82
N THR A 389 -32.58 2.94 20.72
CA THR A 389 -31.41 2.12 20.41
C THR A 389 -31.84 0.96 19.51
N SER A 390 -31.19 0.82 18.34
CA SER A 390 -31.44 -0.28 17.41
C SER A 390 -31.22 -1.65 18.07
N HIS A 391 -32.12 -2.60 17.80
CA HIS A 391 -31.99 -3.97 18.28
C HIS A 391 -31.54 -4.90 17.16
N PHE A 392 -30.59 -5.78 17.47
CA PHE A 392 -30.02 -6.74 16.52
C PHE A 392 -30.19 -8.17 17.03
N VAL A 393 -30.64 -9.06 16.16
CA VAL A 393 -30.65 -10.50 16.42
C VAL A 393 -30.27 -11.26 15.17
N THR A 394 -29.33 -12.20 15.29
CA THR A 394 -29.03 -13.15 14.22
C THR A 394 -29.77 -14.43 14.51
N LEU A 395 -30.52 -14.94 13.54
CA LEU A 395 -31.18 -16.24 13.65
C LEU A 395 -31.18 -17.01 12.34
N THR A 396 -31.28 -18.33 12.46
CA THR A 396 -31.49 -19.25 11.34
C THR A 396 -32.91 -19.79 11.44
N PRO A 397 -33.81 -19.41 10.51
CA PRO A 397 -35.16 -19.97 10.46
C PRO A 397 -35.12 -21.48 10.21
N GLN A 398 -36.00 -22.23 10.86
CA GLN A 398 -36.10 -23.69 10.67
C GLN A 398 -37.37 -24.05 9.89
N PRO A 399 -37.29 -24.88 8.85
CA PRO A 399 -38.47 -25.36 8.14
C PRO A 399 -39.41 -26.13 9.06
N GLY A 400 -40.72 -25.85 8.98
CA GLY A 400 -41.75 -26.51 9.78
C GLY A 400 -41.88 -26.05 11.24
N VAL A 401 -40.97 -25.18 11.72
CA VAL A 401 -41.01 -24.64 13.09
C VAL A 401 -41.25 -23.13 13.04
N GLY A 402 -42.43 -22.69 13.47
CA GLY A 402 -42.75 -21.27 13.58
C GLY A 402 -42.03 -20.64 14.78
N ARG A 403 -41.24 -19.58 14.55
CA ARG A 403 -40.55 -18.85 15.62
C ARG A 403 -41.22 -17.50 15.87
N THR A 404 -41.35 -17.12 17.14
CA THR A 404 -41.86 -15.79 17.54
C THR A 404 -40.75 -14.99 18.23
N LEU A 405 -40.50 -13.76 17.76
CA LEU A 405 -39.64 -12.78 18.42
C LEU A 405 -40.49 -11.71 19.09
N ARG A 406 -40.24 -11.44 20.38
CA ARG A 406 -40.84 -10.33 21.12
C ARG A 406 -39.74 -9.36 21.53
N ILE A 407 -39.79 -8.12 21.05
CA ILE A 407 -38.72 -7.13 21.21
C ILE A 407 -39.31 -5.81 21.72
N THR A 408 -38.77 -5.28 22.82
CA THR A 408 -39.09 -3.94 23.31
C THR A 408 -37.86 -3.06 23.11
N LEU A 409 -37.94 -2.07 22.23
CA LEU A 409 -36.87 -1.10 22.03
C LEU A 409 -36.77 -0.20 23.25
N LYS A 410 -35.54 0.04 23.70
CA LYS A 410 -35.25 1.03 24.75
C LYS A 410 -34.94 2.37 24.09
N THR A 411 -35.40 3.46 24.69
CA THR A 411 -34.97 4.79 24.29
C THR A 411 -33.47 4.96 24.57
N GLU A 412 -32.85 5.93 23.89
CA GLU A 412 -31.43 6.24 24.15
C GLU A 412 -31.21 6.67 25.61
N ALA A 413 -32.13 7.45 26.19
CA ALA A 413 -32.10 7.85 27.59
C ALA A 413 -32.16 6.63 28.54
N GLN A 414 -33.11 5.71 28.34
CA GLN A 414 -33.20 4.48 29.13
C GLN A 414 -31.95 3.59 28.97
N THR A 415 -31.30 3.63 27.82
CA THR A 415 -30.05 2.88 27.58
C THR A 415 -28.89 3.52 28.33
N ARG A 416 -28.79 4.86 28.34
CA ARG A 416 -27.82 5.61 29.16
C ARG A 416 -28.03 5.35 30.65
N ASP A 417 -29.26 5.46 31.14
CA ASP A 417 -29.60 5.22 32.54
C ASP A 417 -29.29 3.78 33.00
N ALA A 418 -29.53 2.79 32.13
CA ALA A 418 -29.20 1.40 32.38
C ALA A 418 -27.69 1.09 32.30
N SER A 419 -26.92 1.95 31.63
CA SER A 419 -25.46 1.83 31.52
C SER A 419 -24.71 2.47 32.68
N MET A 420 -25.37 3.29 33.50
CA MET A 420 -24.74 3.92 34.68
C MET A 420 -24.39 2.87 35.73
N ALA A 421 -23.11 2.80 36.10
CA ALA A 421 -22.63 1.90 37.14
C ALA A 421 -23.32 2.21 38.48
N ALA A 422 -23.74 1.17 39.21
CA ALA A 422 -24.36 1.31 40.53
C ALA A 422 -23.43 1.98 41.56
N THR A 423 -22.13 1.89 41.33
CA THR A 423 -21.07 2.45 42.16
C THR A 423 -19.95 2.96 41.27
N ILE A 424 -19.31 4.07 41.65
CA ILE A 424 -18.09 4.60 41.03
C ILE A 424 -17.01 4.79 42.08
N THR A 425 -15.76 4.80 41.65
CA THR A 425 -14.60 5.12 42.50
C THR A 425 -14.03 6.47 42.07
N ALA A 426 -13.92 7.41 43.00
CA ALA A 426 -13.27 8.69 42.78
C ALA A 426 -11.74 8.51 42.63
N PRO A 427 -11.05 9.44 41.97
CA PRO A 427 -9.59 9.42 41.86
C PRO A 427 -8.85 9.26 43.20
N SER A 428 -9.43 9.77 44.30
CA SER A 428 -8.88 9.60 45.64
C SER A 428 -9.01 8.18 46.24
N GLY A 429 -9.71 7.27 45.55
CA GLY A 429 -10.03 5.92 46.02
C GLY A 429 -11.38 5.81 46.74
N GLN A 430 -12.12 6.90 46.92
CA GLN A 430 -13.41 6.90 47.61
C GLN A 430 -14.52 6.28 46.75
N THR A 431 -15.41 5.51 47.38
CA THR A 431 -16.52 4.84 46.70
C THR A 431 -17.80 5.68 46.78
N LEU A 432 -18.46 5.94 45.65
CA LEU A 432 -19.75 6.64 45.59
C LEU A 432 -20.83 5.74 45.02
N LYS A 433 -22.00 5.72 45.66
CA LYS A 433 -23.15 4.92 45.25
C LYS A 433 -24.16 5.77 44.49
N LEU A 434 -24.71 5.21 43.42
CA LEU A 434 -25.74 5.84 42.61
C LEU A 434 -27.10 5.81 43.31
N PHE A 435 -27.73 6.97 43.42
CA PHE A 435 -29.09 7.15 43.88
C PHE A 435 -29.97 7.74 42.78
N ARG A 436 -31.19 7.23 42.69
CA ARG A 436 -32.26 7.72 41.81
C ARG A 436 -33.47 8.02 42.70
N PRO A 437 -33.49 9.20 43.36
CA PRO A 437 -34.51 9.48 44.35
C PRO A 437 -35.92 9.50 43.75
N ASP A 438 -36.10 10.22 42.63
CA ASP A 438 -37.37 10.48 41.95
C ASP A 438 -38.55 10.62 42.93
N THR A 439 -38.38 11.54 43.88
CA THR A 439 -39.26 11.60 45.06
C THR A 439 -39.41 13.00 45.60
N THR A 440 -40.60 13.30 46.09
CA THR A 440 -40.94 14.53 46.81
C THR A 440 -41.10 14.23 48.30
N PHE A 441 -40.39 14.99 49.14
CA PHE A 441 -40.43 14.82 50.60
C PHE A 441 -40.44 16.18 51.33
N SER A 442 -40.72 16.14 52.63
CA SER A 442 -40.74 17.33 53.48
C SER A 442 -39.40 17.50 54.22
N LEU A 443 -38.59 18.44 53.78
CA LEU A 443 -37.32 18.81 54.43
C LEU A 443 -37.59 19.71 55.64
N GLY A 444 -36.86 19.51 56.74
CA GLY A 444 -37.03 20.23 58.02
C GLY A 444 -37.62 19.36 59.14
N ALA A 445 -38.18 19.99 60.16
CA ALA A 445 -38.79 19.32 61.32
C ALA A 445 -40.16 19.91 61.67
N SER A 446 -41.09 19.05 62.10
CA SER A 446 -42.41 19.48 62.58
C SER A 446 -42.28 20.41 63.79
N ARG A 447 -43.17 21.40 63.92
CA ARG A 447 -43.24 22.28 65.11
C ARG A 447 -43.45 21.51 66.41
N ARG A 448 -43.98 20.28 66.34
CA ARG A 448 -44.20 19.39 67.50
C ARG A 448 -43.00 18.47 67.80
N GLU A 449 -41.98 18.46 66.94
CA GLU A 449 -40.82 17.59 67.11
C GLU A 449 -39.93 18.11 68.25
N GLN A 450 -39.82 17.34 69.33
CA GLN A 450 -38.98 17.69 70.48
C GLN A 450 -37.51 17.81 70.07
N GLY A 451 -36.89 18.94 70.41
CA GLY A 451 -35.51 19.29 70.07
C GLY A 451 -35.38 20.23 68.87
N ARG A 452 -36.47 20.53 68.15
CA ARG A 452 -36.45 21.40 66.96
C ARG A 452 -35.93 22.82 67.26
N ARG A 453 -35.11 23.36 66.35
CA ARG A 453 -34.74 24.78 66.28
C ARG A 453 -35.62 25.59 65.31
N ALA A 454 -35.61 26.91 65.47
CA ALA A 454 -36.40 27.83 64.66
C ALA A 454 -36.07 27.76 63.15
N ASN A 455 -34.81 27.48 62.81
CA ASN A 455 -34.28 27.38 61.44
C ASN A 455 -34.61 26.06 60.72
N GLU A 456 -35.30 25.12 61.37
CA GLU A 456 -35.70 23.83 60.79
C GLU A 456 -37.15 23.90 60.29
N ILE A 457 -37.43 24.83 59.37
CA ILE A 457 -38.76 25.04 58.81
C ILE A 457 -39.09 23.94 57.81
N LEU A 458 -40.33 23.43 57.83
CA LEU A 458 -40.80 22.45 56.87
C LEU A 458 -41.01 23.08 55.49
N ARG A 459 -40.40 22.49 54.47
CA ARG A 459 -40.57 22.84 53.05
C ARG A 459 -40.65 21.59 52.18
N LYS A 460 -41.37 21.67 51.06
CA LYS A 460 -41.48 20.55 50.10
C LYS A 460 -40.33 20.60 49.10
N VAL A 461 -39.63 19.49 48.96
CA VAL A 461 -38.50 19.34 48.04
C VAL A 461 -38.72 18.12 47.16
N SER A 462 -38.44 18.24 45.86
CA SER A 462 -38.38 17.14 44.91
C SER A 462 -36.95 16.93 44.46
N LEU A 463 -36.44 15.70 44.55
CA LEU A 463 -35.16 15.31 43.96
C LEU A 463 -35.44 14.46 42.73
N THR A 464 -35.15 15.01 41.55
CA THR A 464 -35.42 14.37 40.25
C THR A 464 -34.15 13.88 39.57
N ARG A 465 -33.00 14.48 39.91
CA ARG A 465 -31.71 14.13 39.30
C ARG A 465 -31.09 12.93 40.00
N ALA A 466 -30.57 12.00 39.19
CA ALA A 466 -29.74 10.92 39.71
C ALA A 466 -28.36 11.46 40.12
N PHE A 467 -27.86 11.03 41.27
CA PHE A 467 -26.56 11.46 41.79
C PHE A 467 -25.83 10.32 42.48
N TYR A 468 -24.50 10.37 42.39
CA TYR A 468 -23.59 9.58 43.18
C TYR A 468 -23.29 10.29 44.50
N LEU A 469 -23.29 9.56 45.60
CA LEU A 469 -22.90 10.06 46.92
C LEU A 469 -21.89 9.13 47.58
N ALA A 470 -20.83 9.69 48.16
CA ALA A 470 -19.83 8.94 48.88
C ALA A 470 -20.45 8.19 50.07
N ASN A 471 -20.11 6.91 50.18
CA ASN A 471 -20.60 6.05 51.26
C ASN A 471 -20.05 6.45 52.64
N THR A 472 -18.90 7.12 52.70
CA THR A 472 -18.27 7.66 53.91
C THR A 472 -17.96 9.15 53.76
N GLU A 473 -17.56 9.82 54.84
CA GLU A 473 -16.83 11.09 54.77
C GLU A 473 -15.46 10.90 54.07
N VAL A 474 -14.89 12.01 53.59
CA VAL A 474 -13.53 12.05 53.05
C VAL A 474 -12.54 11.80 54.17
N THR A 475 -11.60 10.87 53.97
CA THR A 475 -10.59 10.53 54.98
C THR A 475 -9.37 11.44 54.91
N ASN A 476 -8.58 11.49 55.99
CA ASN A 476 -7.29 12.18 55.99
C ASN A 476 -6.38 11.69 54.85
N GLN A 477 -6.31 10.37 54.62
CA GLN A 477 -5.52 9.80 53.52
C GLN A 477 -5.97 10.31 52.14
N GLN A 478 -7.27 10.44 51.92
CA GLN A 478 -7.82 10.92 50.65
C GLN A 478 -7.54 12.41 50.47
N PHE A 479 -7.72 13.20 51.52
CA PHE A 479 -7.52 14.64 51.46
C PHE A 479 -6.04 15.02 51.30
N GLN A 480 -5.12 14.27 51.92
CA GLN A 480 -3.68 14.48 51.79
C GLN A 480 -3.16 14.26 50.36
N GLN A 481 -3.89 13.55 49.50
CA GLN A 481 -3.55 13.46 48.06
C GLN A 481 -3.74 14.80 47.34
N PHE A 482 -4.63 15.65 47.85
CA PHE A 482 -4.86 17.01 47.35
C PHE A 482 -3.98 18.03 48.07
N GLN A 483 -3.87 17.92 49.40
CA GLN A 483 -3.09 18.83 50.23
C GLN A 483 -2.22 18.05 51.21
N GLU A 484 -1.02 17.69 50.76
CA GLU A 484 -0.08 16.79 51.47
C GLU A 484 0.24 17.24 52.90
N GLN A 485 0.39 18.55 53.11
CA GLN A 485 0.76 19.13 54.40
C GLN A 485 -0.43 19.30 55.37
N HIS A 486 -1.62 18.83 55.01
CA HIS A 486 -2.80 18.94 55.87
C HIS A 486 -2.71 17.99 57.09
N SER A 487 -3.11 18.52 58.25
CA SER A 487 -3.26 17.79 59.51
C SER A 487 -4.57 18.16 60.20
N SER A 488 -5.39 17.14 60.50
CA SER A 488 -6.59 17.24 61.34
C SER A 488 -6.29 17.45 62.83
N ASN A 489 -5.01 17.45 63.21
CA ASN A 489 -4.52 17.69 64.57
C ASN A 489 -5.04 16.68 65.61
N HIS A 490 -5.21 17.15 66.86
CA HIS A 490 -5.60 16.36 68.02
C HIS A 490 -6.67 17.11 68.81
N ALA A 491 -7.55 16.38 69.47
CA ALA A 491 -8.46 16.90 70.49
C ALA A 491 -8.15 16.27 71.84
N SER A 492 -7.82 17.08 72.85
CA SER A 492 -7.54 16.64 74.22
C SER A 492 -6.53 15.47 74.29
N GLY A 493 -5.46 15.56 73.50
CA GLY A 493 -4.40 14.55 73.41
C GLY A 493 -4.75 13.28 72.62
N LYS A 494 -5.93 13.22 71.99
CA LYS A 494 -6.35 12.14 71.08
C LYS A 494 -6.23 12.60 69.64
N THR A 495 -5.65 11.77 68.78
CA THR A 495 -5.43 12.11 67.37
C THR A 495 -6.75 12.12 66.57
N LEU A 496 -6.89 13.11 65.70
CA LEU A 496 -7.92 13.22 64.67
C LEU A 496 -7.34 12.98 63.26
N ASN A 497 -6.04 12.68 63.16
CA ASN A 497 -5.27 12.68 61.92
C ASN A 497 -4.85 11.27 61.45
N GLN A 498 -5.47 10.20 61.94
CA GLN A 498 -5.22 8.86 61.41
C GLN A 498 -5.75 8.77 59.98
N LEU A 499 -5.06 7.98 59.13
CA LEU A 499 -5.34 7.87 57.70
C LEU A 499 -6.81 7.59 57.35
N GLN A 500 -7.47 6.73 58.14
CA GLN A 500 -8.87 6.35 57.93
C GLN A 500 -9.88 7.17 58.74
N GLN A 501 -9.44 8.09 59.61
CA GLN A 501 -10.34 9.05 60.24
C GLN A 501 -10.82 10.08 59.19
N PRO A 502 -12.03 10.63 59.35
CA PRO A 502 -12.50 11.71 58.50
C PRO A 502 -11.58 12.93 58.62
N VAL A 503 -11.37 13.63 57.51
CA VAL A 503 -10.63 14.89 57.51
C VAL A 503 -11.46 15.98 58.20
N VAL A 504 -10.83 16.73 59.10
CA VAL A 504 -11.44 17.85 59.85
C VAL A 504 -10.49 19.04 59.90
N GLY A 505 -10.93 20.17 60.46
CA GLY A 505 -10.10 21.37 60.50
C GLY A 505 -9.91 22.01 59.12
N ILE A 506 -10.85 21.79 58.21
CA ILE A 506 -10.87 22.37 56.86
C ILE A 506 -12.04 23.36 56.68
N THR A 507 -11.82 24.36 55.82
CA THR A 507 -12.88 25.30 55.41
C THR A 507 -13.77 24.68 54.33
N TRP A 508 -14.98 25.20 54.18
CA TRP A 508 -15.86 24.81 53.07
C TRP A 508 -15.20 25.02 51.70
N ALA A 509 -14.46 26.13 51.53
CA ALA A 509 -13.74 26.42 50.29
C ALA A 509 -12.72 25.31 49.99
N SER A 510 -11.96 24.85 50.99
CA SER A 510 -10.99 23.76 50.80
C SER A 510 -11.67 22.45 50.37
N ALA A 511 -12.84 22.11 50.94
CA ALA A 511 -13.65 20.98 50.48
C ALA A 511 -14.13 21.15 49.02
N ALA A 512 -14.51 22.36 48.62
CA ALA A 512 -14.91 22.66 47.25
C ALA A 512 -13.72 22.58 46.26
N HIS A 513 -12.53 23.06 46.64
CA HIS A 513 -11.32 22.89 45.84
C HIS A 513 -10.93 21.42 45.70
N PHE A 514 -11.06 20.62 46.76
CA PHE A 514 -10.86 19.15 46.68
C PHE A 514 -11.80 18.51 45.65
N CYS A 515 -13.08 18.90 45.63
CA CYS A 515 -14.04 18.42 44.63
C CYS A 515 -13.66 18.82 43.20
N ASN A 516 -13.23 20.07 42.99
CA ASN A 516 -12.73 20.51 41.68
C ASN A 516 -11.45 19.77 41.28
N TRP A 517 -10.55 19.50 42.22
CA TRP A 517 -9.34 18.71 41.98
C TRP A 517 -9.68 17.29 41.53
N LEU A 518 -10.62 16.60 42.20
CA LEU A 518 -11.13 15.30 41.75
C LEU A 518 -11.74 15.36 40.34
N SER A 519 -12.48 16.42 40.04
CA SER A 519 -13.09 16.61 38.72
C SER A 519 -12.03 16.70 37.63
N ARG A 520 -10.98 17.49 37.86
CA ARG A 520 -9.85 17.65 36.94
C ARG A 520 -9.07 16.35 36.74
N GLN A 521 -8.82 15.59 37.81
CA GLN A 521 -8.16 14.27 37.76
C GLN A 521 -8.91 13.27 36.86
N GLN A 522 -10.24 13.36 36.80
CA GLN A 522 -11.08 12.48 35.98
C GLN A 522 -11.49 13.11 34.63
N GLY A 523 -10.95 14.29 34.27
CA GLY A 523 -11.30 14.97 33.02
C GLY A 523 -12.74 15.49 32.94
N LEU A 524 -13.37 15.74 34.09
CA LEU A 524 -14.73 16.28 34.18
C LEU A 524 -14.70 17.81 34.25
N ALA A 525 -15.75 18.44 33.73
CA ALA A 525 -16.01 19.85 34.01
C ALA A 525 -16.12 20.05 35.52
N PRO A 526 -15.40 21.00 36.13
CA PRO A 526 -15.54 21.32 37.55
C PRO A 526 -16.97 21.79 37.87
N PHE A 527 -17.46 21.49 39.08
CA PHE A 527 -18.77 21.98 39.51
C PHE A 527 -18.68 23.42 40.03
N TYR A 528 -17.61 23.76 40.76
CA TYR A 528 -17.44 25.09 41.33
C TYR A 528 -16.63 25.99 40.40
N ILE A 529 -17.02 27.27 40.33
CA ILE A 529 -16.31 28.30 39.58
C ILE A 529 -15.25 28.91 40.49
N GLU A 530 -14.00 28.77 40.08
CA GLU A 530 -12.82 29.26 40.80
C GLU A 530 -12.24 30.48 40.07
N LYS A 531 -12.03 31.58 40.80
CA LYS A 531 -11.40 32.82 40.31
C LYS A 531 -10.42 33.32 41.37
N ASP A 532 -9.18 33.56 40.98
CA ASP A 532 -8.10 34.04 41.86
C ASP A 532 -7.94 33.22 43.16
N GLY A 533 -8.18 31.91 43.09
CA GLY A 533 -8.13 30.99 44.23
C GLY A 533 -9.37 30.98 45.13
N GLU A 534 -10.42 31.74 44.79
CA GLU A 534 -11.69 31.77 45.52
C GLU A 534 -12.83 31.08 44.76
N ILE A 535 -13.74 30.44 45.50
CA ILE A 535 -14.97 29.87 44.96
C ILE A 535 -16.03 30.97 44.85
N THR A 536 -16.36 31.36 43.61
CA THR A 536 -17.27 32.49 43.33
C THR A 536 -18.66 32.07 42.86
N GLY A 537 -18.86 30.78 42.56
CA GLY A 537 -20.13 30.24 42.08
C GLY A 537 -20.05 28.76 41.74
N TYR A 538 -21.04 28.25 41.02
CA TYR A 538 -21.12 26.86 40.57
C TYR A 538 -21.85 26.75 39.22
N VAL A 539 -21.68 25.61 38.54
CA VAL A 539 -22.32 25.28 37.26
C VAL A 539 -23.31 24.12 37.50
N PRO A 540 -24.62 24.38 37.61
CA PRO A 540 -25.64 23.37 37.96
C PRO A 540 -25.66 22.14 37.05
N GLU A 541 -25.34 22.32 35.77
CA GLU A 541 -25.33 21.27 34.76
C GLU A 541 -24.03 20.45 34.74
N SER A 542 -23.04 20.83 35.55
CA SER A 542 -21.77 20.13 35.59
C SER A 542 -21.92 18.75 36.23
N SER A 543 -21.37 17.74 35.57
CA SER A 543 -21.22 16.40 36.13
C SER A 543 -19.97 16.28 37.02
N GLY A 544 -19.32 17.38 37.42
CA GLY A 544 -18.15 17.36 38.30
C GLY A 544 -18.47 16.92 39.73
N TYR A 545 -17.43 16.54 40.48
CA TYR A 545 -17.55 16.31 41.92
C TYR A 545 -17.90 17.61 42.64
N ARG A 546 -18.68 17.48 43.72
CA ARG A 546 -19.16 18.58 44.55
C ARG A 546 -19.46 18.10 45.97
N LEU A 547 -19.84 19.03 46.84
CA LEU A 547 -20.49 18.69 48.10
C LEU A 547 -21.98 18.33 47.81
N PRO A 548 -22.60 17.43 48.59
CA PRO A 548 -24.04 17.20 48.49
C PRO A 548 -24.81 18.48 48.80
N THR A 549 -26.02 18.63 48.26
CA THR A 549 -26.93 19.69 48.73
C THR A 549 -27.48 19.32 50.10
N GLU A 550 -28.02 20.29 50.83
CA GLU A 550 -28.74 20.03 52.08
C GLU A 550 -29.87 19.02 51.86
N ALA A 551 -30.60 19.16 50.75
CA ALA A 551 -31.71 18.29 50.40
C ALA A 551 -31.24 16.85 50.11
N GLU A 552 -30.19 16.69 49.31
CA GLU A 552 -29.61 15.38 49.00
C GLU A 552 -29.08 14.69 50.26
N TRP A 553 -28.36 15.44 51.11
CA TRP A 553 -27.84 14.93 52.37
C TRP A 553 -28.98 14.48 53.30
N ALA A 554 -30.01 15.32 53.45
CA ALA A 554 -31.14 15.01 54.32
C ALA A 554 -31.96 13.83 53.79
N TRP A 555 -32.18 13.73 52.48
CA TRP A 555 -32.81 12.57 51.87
C TRP A 555 -31.99 11.30 52.11
N ALA A 556 -30.68 11.38 51.87
CA ALA A 556 -29.77 10.27 52.04
C ALA A 556 -29.72 9.77 53.49
N ALA A 557 -29.80 10.68 54.46
CA ALA A 557 -29.78 10.37 55.88
C ALA A 557 -31.14 9.90 56.43
N ARG A 558 -32.25 10.51 55.98
CA ARG A 558 -33.56 10.43 56.66
C ARG A 558 -34.64 9.69 55.89
N TRP A 559 -34.58 9.65 54.57
CA TRP A 559 -35.69 9.13 53.78
C TRP A 559 -35.64 7.61 53.75
N GLN A 560 -36.52 6.99 54.51
CA GLN A 560 -36.64 5.54 54.65
C GLN A 560 -38.13 5.16 54.65
N ASP A 561 -38.49 4.16 53.85
CA ASP A 561 -39.84 3.59 53.81
C ASP A 561 -40.93 4.69 53.65
N GLU A 562 -40.67 5.63 52.73
CA GLU A 562 -41.51 6.79 52.41
C GLU A 562 -41.72 7.79 53.57
N GLN A 563 -40.85 7.76 54.58
CA GLN A 563 -40.92 8.63 55.76
C GLN A 563 -39.56 9.28 56.08
N MET A 564 -39.61 10.40 56.78
CA MET A 564 -38.41 11.10 57.29
C MET A 564 -38.14 10.69 58.73
N VAL A 565 -37.15 9.82 58.96
CA VAL A 565 -36.78 9.39 60.31
C VAL A 565 -36.15 10.54 61.12
N LYS A 566 -36.30 10.46 62.44
CA LYS A 566 -35.82 11.49 63.36
C LYS A 566 -34.33 11.36 63.70
N PHE A 567 -33.90 10.19 64.16
CA PHE A 567 -32.52 9.86 64.47
C PHE A 567 -31.99 8.81 63.47
N PRO A 568 -30.67 8.67 63.32
CA PRO A 568 -30.06 7.65 62.46
C PRO A 568 -30.46 6.21 62.83
N TRP A 569 -30.86 6.00 64.08
CA TRP A 569 -31.26 4.72 64.67
C TRP A 569 -32.76 4.63 64.98
N GLY A 570 -33.59 5.54 64.46
CA GLY A 570 -35.04 5.53 64.62
C GLY A 570 -35.60 6.71 65.42
N GLU A 571 -36.60 6.47 66.26
CA GLU A 571 -37.39 7.54 66.90
C GLU A 571 -36.96 7.88 68.34
N THR A 572 -36.33 6.93 69.04
CA THR A 572 -35.90 7.11 70.42
C THR A 572 -34.52 7.77 70.50
N LEU A 573 -34.27 8.56 71.54
CA LEU A 573 -33.00 9.27 71.71
C LEU A 573 -31.80 8.31 71.88
N LEU A 574 -31.98 7.19 72.56
CA LEU A 574 -30.89 6.23 72.80
C LEU A 574 -30.79 5.23 71.64
N PRO A 575 -29.60 5.07 71.03
CA PRO A 575 -29.38 4.02 70.04
C PRO A 575 -29.41 2.63 70.67
N ALA A 576 -30.14 1.69 70.06
CA ALA A 576 -30.15 0.28 70.48
C ALA A 576 -28.92 -0.52 70.00
N LYS A 577 -28.23 -0.02 68.97
CA LYS A 577 -27.03 -0.59 68.36
C LYS A 577 -25.98 0.49 68.17
N LYS A 578 -24.73 0.10 67.94
CA LYS A 578 -23.66 1.04 67.61
C LYS A 578 -23.78 1.53 66.17
N THR A 579 -24.54 2.61 65.97
CA THR A 579 -24.85 3.16 64.64
C THR A 579 -24.21 4.52 64.40
N SER A 580 -23.75 5.21 65.43
CA SER A 580 -23.21 6.57 65.31
C SER A 580 -22.16 6.84 66.39
N ASN A 581 -21.08 7.52 66.00
CA ASN A 581 -20.04 7.99 66.90
C ASN A 581 -20.45 9.35 67.44
N ILE A 582 -20.76 9.47 68.72
CA ILE A 582 -21.34 10.68 69.32
C ILE A 582 -20.69 10.94 70.68
N ALA A 583 -20.94 12.10 71.29
CA ALA A 583 -20.39 12.36 72.62
C ALA A 583 -21.07 11.44 73.64
N ASP A 584 -20.46 10.30 73.95
CA ASP A 584 -20.99 9.29 74.86
C ASP A 584 -20.02 8.92 75.98
N ARG A 585 -20.24 7.78 76.65
CA ARG A 585 -19.38 7.33 77.75
C ARG A 585 -17.88 7.28 77.39
N SER A 586 -17.52 6.97 76.14
CA SER A 586 -16.13 6.89 75.66
C SER A 586 -15.44 8.27 75.71
N ALA A 587 -16.19 9.35 75.47
CA ALA A 587 -15.72 10.74 75.44
C ALA A 587 -15.84 11.47 76.79
N ALA A 588 -16.35 10.82 77.84
CA ALA A 588 -16.65 11.44 79.14
C ALA A 588 -15.46 12.10 79.85
N LYS A 589 -14.22 11.71 79.50
CA LYS A 589 -12.99 12.30 80.06
C LYS A 589 -12.58 13.60 79.36
N ILE A 590 -13.08 13.86 78.16
CA ILE A 590 -12.62 14.97 77.31
C ILE A 590 -13.74 15.94 76.93
N LEU A 591 -15.01 15.59 77.16
CA LEU A 591 -16.16 16.44 76.89
C LEU A 591 -17.00 16.69 78.16
N PRO A 592 -17.57 17.90 78.32
CA PRO A 592 -18.34 18.26 79.51
C PRO A 592 -19.73 17.61 79.57
N ARG A 593 -20.27 17.18 78.42
CA ARG A 593 -21.61 16.57 78.31
C ARG A 593 -21.58 15.38 77.37
N VAL A 594 -22.09 14.25 77.85
CA VAL A 594 -22.16 13.00 77.11
C VAL A 594 -23.53 12.33 77.25
N LEU A 595 -23.93 11.57 76.24
CA LEU A 595 -25.16 10.78 76.24
C LEU A 595 -24.95 9.55 77.14
N ARG A 596 -25.55 9.58 78.33
CA ARG A 596 -25.51 8.47 79.27
C ARG A 596 -26.34 7.29 78.73
N GLY A 597 -25.82 6.08 78.85
CA GLY A 597 -26.50 4.85 78.40
C GLY A 597 -26.10 4.38 77.00
N TYR A 598 -25.13 5.04 76.35
CA TYR A 598 -24.56 4.63 75.07
C TYR A 598 -23.02 4.64 75.15
N ASN A 599 -22.38 3.78 74.34
CA ASN A 599 -20.93 3.62 74.27
C ASN A 599 -20.51 3.00 72.92
N ASP A 600 -20.15 3.85 71.97
CA ASP A 600 -19.61 3.52 70.65
C ASP A 600 -18.18 2.97 70.75
N GLY A 601 -17.39 3.45 71.72
CA GLY A 601 -16.01 3.06 71.96
C GLY A 601 -14.97 4.08 71.47
N PHE A 602 -15.38 5.24 70.97
CA PHE A 602 -14.51 6.23 70.35
C PHE A 602 -14.59 7.60 71.04
N ALA A 603 -13.53 7.98 71.76
CA ALA A 603 -13.52 9.26 72.48
C ALA A 603 -13.53 10.49 71.55
N VAL A 604 -13.07 10.33 70.30
CA VAL A 604 -13.02 11.35 69.24
C VAL A 604 -13.49 10.73 67.92
N SER A 605 -13.25 11.36 66.76
CA SER A 605 -13.58 10.77 65.45
C SER A 605 -13.06 9.32 65.33
N ALA A 606 -13.89 8.44 64.81
CA ALA A 606 -13.58 7.06 64.51
C ALA A 606 -13.07 6.96 63.06
N PRO A 607 -12.34 5.89 62.70
CA PRO A 607 -12.17 5.54 61.30
C PRO A 607 -13.54 5.46 60.62
N VAL A 608 -13.66 5.99 59.40
CA VAL A 608 -14.94 5.96 58.68
C VAL A 608 -15.43 4.53 58.48
N ALA A 609 -16.75 4.34 58.43
CA ALA A 609 -17.38 3.03 58.30
C ALA A 609 -17.06 2.03 59.44
N SER A 610 -16.68 2.52 60.63
CA SER A 610 -16.48 1.68 61.83
C SER A 610 -17.79 1.19 62.46
N LEU A 611 -18.89 1.89 62.20
CA LEU A 611 -20.22 1.62 62.77
C LEU A 611 -21.21 1.21 61.67
N LEU A 612 -22.43 0.82 62.06
CA LEU A 612 -23.41 0.30 61.09
C LEU A 612 -23.88 1.40 60.12
N PRO A 613 -24.03 1.08 58.81
CA PRO A 613 -24.58 2.02 57.84
C PRO A 613 -26.10 2.17 58.01
N ASN A 614 -26.66 3.22 57.39
CA ASN A 614 -28.11 3.36 57.25
C ASN A 614 -28.68 2.40 56.18
N ASN A 615 -30.00 2.43 55.98
CA ASN A 615 -30.71 1.59 54.99
C ASN A 615 -30.26 1.81 53.53
N LYS A 616 -29.52 2.88 53.23
CA LYS A 616 -28.96 3.18 51.91
C LYS A 616 -27.51 2.70 51.76
N GLY A 617 -26.90 2.13 52.81
CA GLY A 617 -25.51 1.72 52.81
C GLY A 617 -24.53 2.90 52.99
N LEU A 618 -25.00 4.01 53.58
CA LEU A 618 -24.18 5.17 53.91
C LEU A 618 -23.80 5.12 55.38
N TYR A 619 -22.52 5.36 55.66
CA TYR A 619 -21.95 5.33 56.99
C TYR A 619 -21.89 6.73 57.59
N ASP A 620 -21.92 6.77 58.92
CA ASP A 620 -21.58 7.95 59.72
C ASP A 620 -22.49 9.19 59.52
N MET A 621 -23.60 9.09 58.77
CA MET A 621 -24.59 10.16 58.55
C MET A 621 -25.19 10.78 59.83
N GLY A 622 -24.98 10.13 60.98
CA GLY A 622 -25.54 10.43 62.28
C GLY A 622 -24.55 10.80 63.38
N GLY A 623 -23.28 10.98 63.05
CA GLY A 623 -22.21 11.16 64.03
C GLY A 623 -20.85 11.21 63.35
N ASN A 624 -19.80 10.85 64.09
CA ASN A 624 -18.41 10.95 63.69
C ASN A 624 -17.98 12.41 63.49
N VAL A 625 -18.20 13.00 62.33
CA VAL A 625 -18.00 14.43 62.10
C VAL A 625 -19.25 15.04 61.48
N ALA A 626 -19.54 16.28 61.85
CA ALA A 626 -20.53 17.04 61.10
C ALA A 626 -19.97 17.32 59.70
N GLU A 627 -20.84 17.58 58.74
CA GLU A 627 -20.48 17.63 57.33
C GLU A 627 -20.87 18.96 56.69
N TRP A 628 -19.90 19.57 56.01
CA TRP A 628 -20.18 20.64 55.07
C TRP A 628 -21.09 20.15 53.94
N VAL A 629 -22.09 20.95 53.57
CA VAL A 629 -22.92 20.77 52.37
C VAL A 629 -22.80 21.99 51.45
N ASN A 630 -23.27 21.90 50.22
CA ASN A 630 -23.12 22.95 49.20
C ASN A 630 -23.73 24.31 49.62
N ASP A 631 -24.93 24.24 50.18
CA ASP A 631 -25.84 25.35 50.40
C ASP A 631 -25.29 26.44 51.34
N PHE A 632 -25.60 27.70 51.00
CA PHE A 632 -25.48 28.80 51.94
C PHE A 632 -26.58 28.75 53.01
N TYR A 633 -26.21 29.05 54.24
CA TYR A 633 -27.16 29.12 55.34
C TYR A 633 -28.05 30.37 55.21
N SER A 634 -29.35 30.13 55.20
CA SER A 634 -30.39 31.16 55.29
C SER A 634 -31.55 30.65 56.14
N ILE A 635 -32.26 31.57 56.81
CA ILE A 635 -33.52 31.26 57.47
C ILE A 635 -34.62 31.63 56.48
N ALA A 636 -35.33 30.63 55.94
CA ALA A 636 -36.45 30.89 55.04
C ALA A 636 -37.54 31.68 55.77
N VAL A 637 -37.72 32.95 55.40
CA VAL A 637 -38.70 33.85 56.06
C VAL A 637 -40.12 33.64 55.52
N ASN A 638 -40.25 33.15 54.27
CA ASN A 638 -41.53 32.89 53.61
C ASN A 638 -41.56 31.47 53.01
N VAL A 639 -42.43 30.60 53.54
CA VAL A 639 -42.74 29.30 52.93
C VAL A 639 -43.84 29.53 51.91
N THR A 640 -43.49 29.65 50.63
CA THR A 640 -44.46 29.91 49.55
C THR A 640 -45.32 28.70 49.17
N GLY A 641 -45.20 27.57 49.89
CA GLY A 641 -45.97 26.34 49.64
C GLY A 641 -45.55 25.57 48.37
N ASN A 642 -44.71 26.17 47.52
CA ASN A 642 -44.19 25.58 46.30
C ASN A 642 -43.20 24.43 46.59
N VAL A 643 -43.13 23.47 45.65
CA VAL A 643 -42.16 22.39 45.68
C VAL A 643 -40.85 22.88 45.06
N GLU A 644 -39.75 22.82 45.81
CA GLU A 644 -38.41 23.14 45.32
C GLU A 644 -37.84 21.92 44.57
N SER A 645 -37.52 22.03 43.29
CA SER A 645 -36.91 20.93 42.51
C SER A 645 -35.39 21.02 42.55
N ASP A 646 -34.74 19.94 42.97
CA ASP A 646 -33.28 19.78 43.05
C ASP A 646 -32.53 21.03 43.61
N PRO A 647 -32.95 21.56 44.79
CA PRO A 647 -32.46 22.84 45.28
C PRO A 647 -30.96 22.79 45.61
N LEU A 648 -30.22 23.81 45.14
CA LEU A 648 -28.80 24.03 45.42
C LEU A 648 -28.55 25.02 46.58
N GLY A 649 -29.63 25.55 47.17
CA GLY A 649 -29.59 26.59 48.20
C GLY A 649 -29.55 28.01 47.62
N PRO A 650 -29.46 29.04 48.47
CA PRO A 650 -29.32 30.43 48.03
C PRO A 650 -27.98 30.66 47.32
N ASP A 651 -27.91 31.59 46.36
CA ASP A 651 -26.69 31.87 45.60
C ASP A 651 -25.58 32.56 46.41
N LYS A 652 -25.95 33.25 47.50
CA LYS A 652 -25.02 34.01 48.36
C LYS A 652 -25.38 33.84 49.83
N GLY A 653 -24.38 33.92 50.69
CA GLY A 653 -24.55 33.95 52.14
C GLY A 653 -23.22 34.09 52.87
N LYS A 654 -23.29 34.42 54.17
CA LYS A 654 -22.09 34.52 55.01
C LYS A 654 -21.61 33.15 55.51
N PHE A 655 -22.55 32.29 55.89
CA PHE A 655 -22.26 30.98 56.47
C PHE A 655 -22.68 29.86 55.52
N LYS A 656 -22.01 28.73 55.61
CA LYS A 656 -22.38 27.48 54.92
C LYS A 656 -23.09 26.55 55.88
N ILE A 657 -24.00 25.73 55.35
CA ILE A 657 -24.75 24.79 56.17
C ILE A 657 -23.85 23.64 56.60
N VAL A 658 -24.04 23.20 57.84
CA VAL A 658 -23.45 22.01 58.43
C VAL A 658 -24.56 21.04 58.80
N ARG A 659 -24.38 19.77 58.44
CA ARG A 659 -25.35 18.69 58.65
C ARG A 659 -24.75 17.54 59.43
N GLY A 660 -25.61 16.74 60.06
CA GLY A 660 -25.20 15.63 60.91
C GLY A 660 -24.70 16.06 62.28
N ALA A 661 -24.60 15.07 63.17
CA ALA A 661 -23.95 15.23 64.47
C ALA A 661 -22.45 14.90 64.36
N SER A 662 -21.71 15.08 65.43
CA SER A 662 -20.28 14.74 65.51
C SER A 662 -19.98 14.03 66.83
N TRP A 663 -18.75 13.55 66.99
CA TRP A 663 -18.23 13.00 68.24
C TRP A 663 -18.31 13.99 69.42
N ARG A 664 -18.59 15.28 69.17
CA ARG A 664 -18.80 16.32 70.21
C ARG A 664 -20.26 16.49 70.65
N HIS A 665 -21.22 15.89 69.95
CA HIS A 665 -22.64 16.12 70.19
C HIS A 665 -23.30 15.01 71.01
N SER A 666 -24.03 15.38 72.06
CA SER A 666 -24.79 14.45 72.93
C SER A 666 -26.25 14.84 73.15
N GLY A 667 -26.61 16.07 72.76
CA GLY A 667 -27.93 16.62 73.02
C GLY A 667 -28.98 16.15 72.02
N LYS A 668 -30.22 16.02 72.50
CA LYS A 668 -31.37 15.62 71.69
C LYS A 668 -31.59 16.53 70.48
N THR A 669 -31.24 17.81 70.59
CA THR A 669 -31.42 18.77 69.50
C THR A 669 -30.47 18.46 68.36
N GLU A 670 -29.20 18.23 68.67
CA GLU A 670 -28.08 18.09 67.74
C GLU A 670 -27.99 16.69 67.12
N LEU A 671 -28.43 15.67 67.84
CA LEU A 671 -28.43 14.28 67.37
C LEU A 671 -29.51 13.97 66.32
N ARG A 672 -30.51 14.84 66.14
CA ARG A 672 -31.55 14.64 65.12
C ARG A 672 -30.98 14.87 63.74
N LEU A 673 -31.40 14.06 62.78
CA LEU A 673 -31.02 14.25 61.38
C LEU A 673 -31.64 15.50 60.75
N SER A 674 -32.66 16.10 61.37
CA SER A 674 -33.20 17.41 60.98
C SER A 674 -32.32 18.58 61.45
N TYR A 675 -31.42 18.37 62.41
CA TYR A 675 -30.60 19.41 63.02
C TYR A 675 -29.75 20.18 62.00
N ARG A 676 -29.98 21.49 61.93
CA ARG A 676 -29.35 22.37 60.93
C ARG A 676 -28.41 23.35 61.65
N ASP A 677 -27.12 23.16 61.43
CA ASP A 677 -26.07 24.01 61.95
C ASP A 677 -25.46 24.85 60.82
N TYR A 678 -24.59 25.79 61.16
CA TYR A 678 -23.90 26.62 60.19
C TYR A 678 -22.51 27.02 60.69
N SER A 679 -21.60 27.25 59.75
CA SER A 679 -20.26 27.75 60.06
C SER A 679 -19.67 28.50 58.86
N ASP A 680 -18.73 29.41 59.13
CA ASP A 680 -17.84 30.05 58.16
C ASP A 680 -16.36 29.68 58.42
N SER A 681 -16.09 28.87 59.44
CA SER A 681 -14.75 28.52 59.88
C SER A 681 -14.57 27.00 60.03
N ALA A 682 -13.31 26.58 59.98
CA ALA A 682 -12.89 25.19 60.22
C ALA A 682 -13.12 24.78 61.68
N ARG A 683 -13.54 23.53 61.91
CA ARG A 683 -13.69 22.95 63.26
C ARG A 683 -13.08 21.55 63.31
N ASP A 684 -12.69 21.12 64.50
CA ASP A 684 -12.07 19.79 64.75
C ASP A 684 -13.09 18.62 64.76
N ASP A 685 -14.37 18.94 64.52
CA ASP A 685 -15.47 17.99 64.42
C ASP A 685 -16.27 18.15 63.13
N LEU A 686 -15.71 18.89 62.15
CA LEU A 686 -16.37 19.27 60.91
C LEU A 686 -15.53 18.85 59.70
N GLY A 687 -16.04 17.86 58.97
CA GLY A 687 -15.49 17.35 57.72
C GLY A 687 -16.49 17.50 56.57
N PHE A 688 -16.47 16.56 55.62
CA PHE A 688 -17.38 16.56 54.48
C PHE A 688 -17.39 15.21 53.76
N ARG A 689 -18.39 15.02 52.89
CA ARG A 689 -18.43 13.95 51.90
C ARG A 689 -18.67 14.53 50.50
N ILE A 690 -18.32 13.75 49.47
CA ILE A 690 -18.46 14.18 48.08
C ILE A 690 -19.68 13.56 47.41
N ALA A 691 -20.25 14.29 46.46
CA ALA A 691 -21.33 13.90 45.58
C ALA A 691 -20.99 14.27 44.13
N ARG A 692 -21.75 13.74 43.18
CA ARG A 692 -21.61 14.03 41.75
C ARG A 692 -22.92 13.72 41.03
N TYR A 693 -23.39 14.54 40.10
CA TYR A 693 -24.53 14.14 39.26
C TYR A 693 -24.14 12.98 38.33
N ALA A 694 -25.08 12.06 38.09
CA ALA A 694 -24.82 10.88 37.28
C ALA A 694 -24.93 11.14 35.76
N GLN A 695 -25.65 12.20 35.40
CA GLN A 695 -26.01 12.59 34.03
C GLN A 695 -24.96 13.51 33.41
#